data_AF-A0A538TVY1-F1
#
_entry.id   AF-A0A538TVY1-F1
#
_cell.length_a   1.000
_cell.length_b   1.000
_cell.length_c   1.000
_cell.angle_alpha   90.00
_cell.angle_beta   90.00
_cell.angle_gamma   90.00
#
_symmetry.space_group_name_H-M   'P 1'
#
loop_
_entity.id
_entity.type
_entity.pdbx_description
1 polymer ?
#
loop_
_entity_poly.entity_id
_entity_poly.type
_entity_poly.pdbx_seq_one_letter_code
_entity_poly.pdbx_strand_id
1 'polypeptide(L)'
;MAKSDPKKSKPRRPRLVSAVPVPAANRLSVARGDERFEFRDRLPLLPLRDVVVFPYMTIPLLVGRLPSINAIEKAVASDRMLFVTAQKRSEIADPSHQELYRVGTVVRVLQLFRLPDGTLRVLVEGLCRVRADRFFWSADHYTVKVDLLPDEGGAGPEVEALVRNVMGLFNDYVHLNRRVPDEVLLTASNIHESTTLAHTLSAHLLLKVAQKQALLEAASVPDRLKRLSQAMTSELEILKLERKIEGQVRSQVHKNQKEFYLNEQLKAIRKELGHQNEFSNELDDLATGIKRARMPREVLAKAMRELDRLAKMSFMSPEATVVRNYLDWLVALPWSKATRDRGDIAAVERILDEDHYGLRKVKERIVEYLAVLKLTSKNRGPILCFVGPPGVGKTSLGKSIARALGRRFVRVALGGVRDEAEIRGHRRTYIGSLPGRILQNLRKAGTKNPVFLLDEVDKLGADFRGDPAAALLEVLDPEQNHTFNDHYLEVDFDLSQVMFVCTANSLYGIPPALIDRMEIIRLPGYLETEKIEIGRSFLVPKQIEAAGLASGDLKIGMPTLKAIVNRYTREAGVRNLEREIASLCRKLAKKKAAGELKGRVTVTPDDLDRYLGPTRYLESQIELKSRIGVANGLAWTEVGGDVLTIEVSILPGKGELLLTGKLGDVMRESGQAAMTYTRSRAAQLGLDKWFYRDVDIHVHIPEGASPKDGPSAGITMCTAVVSALTGVPTRADVAMTGEITLRGAVLPVGGLNEKAVAARRAGIKTVLIPRDNAKDLAEIPEEVREDLEFLLIENMDQVLEKALDRPGSAAHPVTRPRLFTPGPVEIPARILRALSQVPPHHRTEVFRATFKRVSESMRELHQTQGEMFLIGASGTGAMEAAVVNLMSPAQKALVIVGGKFGERWMNLLAAYGVPFEKIDVEWGRAVDPAEVERALSRMPGITAVFSTHSETSTGAIHDIEAIARITRPRGVRLVVDAITSIGIHPFPQDAWGVDIVVCGSQKGLMIPPGLASVSVAPFAANAIENDGLPRFYFDLRKMRKSAPLGETPWTPPVSLVLALEEALAMIAEEGLDNVHLRHKRLAHSIRAGAQALGFKLFAANPSHALTALYPPEGIEASAVVKRLRDVHGIVVAGGQDHLKGKIFRIGHMGCYDLGDVFTMIGALEECVGALGHPAKGGTEAAHHAWASA
;
A
#
# COMPACT_ATOMS: atom_id res chain seq x y z
N MET A 1 63.72 -18.02 2.34
CA MET A 1 63.46 -16.61 2.70
C MET A 1 63.67 -15.73 1.47
N ALA A 2 62.61 -15.23 0.83
CA ALA A 2 62.72 -14.18 -0.18
C ALA A 2 61.35 -13.50 -0.44
N LYS A 3 61.28 -12.23 0.00
CA LYS A 3 60.71 -10.99 -0.61
C LYS A 3 59.27 -10.96 -1.19
N SER A 4 58.46 -10.13 -0.52
CA SER A 4 57.41 -9.17 -0.96
C SER A 4 57.62 -8.52 -2.35
N ASP A 5 56.69 -8.00 -3.16
CA ASP A 5 55.22 -7.68 -3.21
C ASP A 5 54.97 -7.20 -4.70
N PRO A 6 53.86 -6.55 -5.17
CA PRO A 6 52.40 -6.64 -4.97
C PRO A 6 51.59 -6.62 -6.31
N LYS A 7 50.26 -6.93 -6.29
CA LYS A 7 49.15 -6.11 -6.89
C LYS A 7 47.83 -6.85 -7.21
N LYS A 8 46.74 -6.17 -6.82
CA LYS A 8 45.32 -6.19 -7.30
C LYS A 8 44.35 -7.19 -6.67
N SER A 9 43.74 -6.76 -5.56
CA SER A 9 42.43 -7.21 -5.08
C SER A 9 41.30 -6.66 -5.95
N LYS A 10 40.43 -7.55 -6.45
CA LYS A 10 39.08 -7.23 -6.95
C LYS A 10 38.06 -7.68 -5.89
N PRO A 11 36.97 -6.94 -5.64
CA PRO A 11 35.92 -7.40 -4.73
C PRO A 11 35.17 -8.58 -5.37
N ARG A 12 35.11 -9.71 -4.67
CA ARG A 12 34.28 -10.87 -5.07
C ARG A 12 32.80 -10.49 -4.94
N ARG A 13 32.05 -10.64 -6.03
CA ARG A 13 30.58 -10.65 -6.03
C ARG A 13 30.07 -11.71 -5.03
N PRO A 14 28.96 -11.46 -4.29
CA PRO A 14 28.33 -12.50 -3.50
C PRO A 14 27.84 -13.61 -4.44
N ARG A 15 28.16 -14.86 -4.11
CA ARG A 15 27.64 -16.05 -4.79
C ARG A 15 26.12 -16.06 -4.63
N LEU A 16 25.41 -16.04 -5.75
CA LEU A 16 24.02 -16.52 -5.84
C LEU A 16 24.02 -17.94 -5.27
N VAL A 17 23.40 -18.11 -4.11
CA VAL A 17 23.05 -19.43 -3.59
C VAL A 17 22.01 -19.98 -4.55
N SER A 18 22.42 -20.98 -5.33
CA SER A 18 21.54 -21.76 -6.19
C SER A 18 20.32 -22.22 -5.38
N ALA A 19 19.12 -22.05 -5.92
CA ALA A 19 17.93 -22.71 -5.43
C ALA A 19 18.21 -24.22 -5.38
N VAL A 20 18.42 -24.73 -4.17
CA VAL A 20 18.56 -26.17 -3.92
C VAL A 20 17.20 -26.80 -4.27
N PRO A 21 17.14 -27.86 -5.09
CA PRO A 21 15.92 -28.62 -5.28
C PRO A 21 15.40 -29.09 -3.92
N VAL A 22 14.14 -28.82 -3.60
CA VAL A 22 13.52 -29.32 -2.36
C VAL A 22 13.58 -30.86 -2.40
N PRO A 23 14.32 -31.52 -1.50
CA PRO A 23 14.28 -32.98 -1.41
C PRO A 23 12.88 -33.41 -1.01
N ALA A 24 12.44 -34.61 -1.40
CA ALA A 24 11.18 -35.18 -0.96
C ALA A 24 11.04 -35.02 0.57
N ALA A 25 10.02 -34.28 1.01
CA ALA A 25 9.80 -34.01 2.42
C ALA A 25 9.41 -35.30 3.14
N ASN A 26 10.11 -35.65 4.22
CA ASN A 26 9.68 -36.74 5.08
C ASN A 26 8.35 -36.34 5.73
N ARG A 27 7.37 -37.24 5.72
CA ARG A 27 6.11 -37.04 6.44
C ARG A 27 6.25 -37.55 7.87
N LEU A 28 5.77 -36.76 8.82
CA LEU A 28 5.60 -37.12 10.21
C LEU A 28 4.13 -37.47 10.44
N SER A 29 3.87 -38.50 11.24
CA SER A 29 2.50 -38.88 11.62
C SER A 29 2.36 -38.92 13.14
N VAL A 30 1.30 -38.31 13.66
CA VAL A 30 0.94 -38.35 15.08
C VAL A 30 -0.49 -38.88 15.21
N ALA A 31 -0.71 -39.82 16.11
CA ALA A 31 -2.03 -40.29 16.50
C ALA A 31 -2.51 -39.55 17.75
N ARG A 32 -3.74 -39.06 17.75
CA ARG A 32 -4.40 -38.46 18.91
C ARG A 32 -5.81 -39.04 19.01
N GLY A 33 -6.01 -39.95 19.97
CA GLY A 33 -7.23 -40.77 20.01
C GLY A 33 -7.37 -41.60 18.73
N ASP A 34 -8.55 -41.56 18.12
CA ASP A 34 -8.85 -42.27 16.87
C ASP A 34 -8.40 -41.51 15.60
N GLU A 35 -7.95 -40.26 15.74
CA GLU A 35 -7.52 -39.43 14.60
C GLU A 35 -6.01 -39.53 14.36
N ARG A 36 -5.63 -39.74 13.09
CA ARG A 36 -4.23 -39.76 12.64
C ARG A 36 -3.92 -38.52 11.80
N PHE A 37 -2.94 -37.74 12.26
CA PHE A 37 -2.50 -36.50 11.63
C PHE A 37 -1.19 -36.72 10.89
N GLU A 38 -1.19 -36.55 9.57
CA GLU A 38 0.03 -36.55 8.76
C GLU A 38 0.39 -35.13 8.30
N PHE A 39 1.66 -34.76 8.47
CA PHE A 39 2.18 -33.47 8.05
C PHE A 39 3.65 -33.54 7.66
N ARG A 40 4.12 -32.55 6.88
CA ARG A 40 5.52 -32.48 6.45
C ARG A 40 6.44 -32.13 7.61
N ASP A 41 7.66 -32.65 7.58
CA ASP A 41 8.73 -32.28 8.52
C ASP A 41 9.20 -30.82 8.40
N ARG A 42 8.71 -30.07 7.40
CA ARG A 42 8.94 -28.64 7.22
C ARG A 42 7.63 -27.88 7.29
N LEU A 43 7.49 -27.02 8.31
CA LEU A 43 6.27 -26.27 8.59
C LEU A 43 6.52 -24.75 8.59
N PRO A 44 5.57 -23.93 8.12
CA PRO A 44 5.64 -22.48 8.30
C PRO A 44 5.60 -22.12 9.80
N LEU A 45 6.40 -21.11 10.18
CA LEU A 45 6.59 -20.69 11.56
C LEU A 45 5.73 -19.47 11.91
N LEU A 46 5.03 -19.55 13.03
CA LEU A 46 4.31 -18.43 13.65
C LEU A 46 4.89 -18.12 15.05
N PRO A 47 5.68 -17.04 15.19
CA PRO A 47 6.17 -16.59 16.49
C PRO A 47 5.07 -15.94 17.33
N LEU A 48 4.88 -16.40 18.55
CA LEU A 48 3.86 -15.91 19.48
C LEU A 48 4.44 -14.95 20.53
N ARG A 49 3.71 -13.85 20.80
CA ARG A 49 4.00 -12.93 21.90
C ARG A 49 3.18 -13.34 23.12
N ASP A 50 3.84 -13.42 24.27
CA ASP A 50 3.23 -13.60 25.59
C ASP A 50 2.33 -14.84 25.77
N VAL A 51 2.32 -15.77 24.80
CA VAL A 51 1.48 -16.98 24.79
C VAL A 51 2.31 -18.19 24.41
N VAL A 52 2.11 -19.29 25.14
CA VAL A 52 2.63 -20.64 24.84
C VAL A 52 1.43 -21.53 24.55
N VAL A 53 1.38 -22.12 23.36
CA VAL A 53 0.31 -23.06 22.97
C VAL A 53 0.74 -24.46 23.36
N PHE A 54 -0.14 -25.20 24.04
CA PHE A 54 0.08 -26.61 24.39
C PHE A 54 -0.70 -27.53 23.43
N PRO A 55 -0.31 -28.81 23.30
CA PRO A 55 -1.18 -29.82 22.68
C PRO A 55 -2.57 -29.82 23.33
N TYR A 56 -3.60 -30.19 22.57
CA TYR A 56 -5.03 -30.21 22.97
C TYR A 56 -5.65 -28.83 23.24
N MET A 57 -4.86 -27.75 23.27
CA MET A 57 -5.35 -26.39 23.47
C MET A 57 -5.92 -25.80 22.18
N THR A 58 -7.12 -25.22 22.26
CA THR A 58 -7.68 -24.39 21.18
C THR A 58 -7.69 -22.93 21.60
N ILE A 59 -7.08 -22.05 20.82
CA ILE A 59 -6.96 -20.63 21.15
C ILE A 59 -7.08 -19.73 19.92
N PRO A 60 -7.85 -18.62 20.00
CA PRO A 60 -7.82 -17.59 18.96
C PRO A 60 -6.54 -16.75 19.07
N LEU A 61 -5.79 -16.64 17.99
CA LEU A 61 -4.60 -15.82 17.87
C LEU A 61 -4.88 -14.63 16.95
N LEU A 62 -4.53 -13.43 17.39
CA LEU A 62 -4.58 -12.22 16.58
C LEU A 62 -3.19 -11.96 15.97
N VAL A 63 -3.13 -11.89 14.63
CA VAL A 63 -1.89 -11.81 13.87
C VAL A 63 -1.90 -10.61 12.95
N GLY A 64 -1.00 -9.66 13.20
CA GLY A 64 -0.86 -8.43 12.39
C GLY A 64 0.46 -8.30 11.61
N ARG A 65 1.45 -9.19 11.84
CA ARG A 65 2.75 -9.11 11.17
C ARG A 65 2.70 -9.77 9.80
N LEU A 66 3.19 -9.09 8.76
CA LEU A 66 3.14 -9.59 7.39
C LEU A 66 3.84 -10.97 7.22
N PRO A 67 5.05 -11.22 7.76
CA PRO A 67 5.66 -12.56 7.66
C PRO A 67 4.84 -13.66 8.35
N SER A 68 4.11 -13.33 9.42
CA SER A 68 3.25 -14.25 10.13
C SER A 68 1.93 -14.52 9.39
N ILE A 69 1.36 -13.49 8.75
CA ILE A 69 0.21 -13.61 7.87
C ILE A 69 0.57 -14.52 6.68
N ASN A 70 1.71 -14.28 6.04
CA ASN A 70 2.19 -15.10 4.92
C ASN A 70 2.43 -16.56 5.33
N ALA A 71 2.98 -16.80 6.53
CA ALA A 71 3.16 -18.14 7.07
C ALA A 71 1.81 -18.88 7.25
N ILE A 72 0.78 -18.19 7.73
CA ILE A 72 -0.57 -18.73 7.91
C ILE A 72 -1.21 -19.01 6.55
N GLU A 73 -1.18 -18.06 5.62
CA GLU A 73 -1.74 -18.25 4.27
C GLU A 73 -1.05 -19.43 3.55
N LYS A 74 0.27 -19.58 3.72
CA LYS A 74 1.02 -20.72 3.18
C LYS A 74 0.63 -22.05 3.82
N ALA A 75 0.40 -22.06 5.14
CA ALA A 75 -0.08 -23.25 5.84
C ALA A 75 -1.49 -23.65 5.39
N VAL A 76 -2.40 -22.67 5.24
CA VAL A 76 -3.78 -22.90 4.79
C VAL A 76 -3.81 -23.43 3.35
N ALA A 77 -2.90 -22.97 2.48
CA ALA A 77 -2.75 -23.46 1.11
C ALA A 77 -2.10 -24.86 0.99
N SER A 78 -1.61 -25.42 2.10
CA SER A 78 -0.99 -26.75 2.15
C SER A 78 -1.73 -27.69 3.09
N ASP A 79 -1.08 -28.15 4.17
CA ASP A 79 -1.62 -29.20 5.05
C ASP A 79 -2.39 -28.62 6.26
N ARG A 80 -2.66 -27.30 6.27
CA ARG A 80 -3.24 -26.52 7.39
C ARG A 80 -2.47 -26.63 8.71
N MET A 81 -1.21 -27.05 8.65
CA MET A 81 -0.32 -27.19 9.80
C MET A 81 0.65 -26.04 9.91
N LEU A 82 0.82 -25.54 11.14
CA LEU A 82 1.76 -24.49 11.51
C LEU A 82 2.64 -24.96 12.65
N PHE A 83 3.88 -24.49 12.67
CA PHE A 83 4.72 -24.58 13.86
C PHE A 83 4.61 -23.27 14.64
N VAL A 84 4.15 -23.33 15.89
CA VAL A 84 4.09 -22.16 16.78
C VAL A 84 5.13 -22.29 17.89
N THR A 85 5.78 -21.18 18.21
CA THR A 85 6.73 -21.10 19.33
C THR A 85 6.69 -19.70 19.95
N ALA A 86 6.96 -19.63 21.25
CA ALA A 86 7.01 -18.36 21.96
C ALA A 86 8.31 -17.59 21.68
N GLN A 87 8.23 -16.26 21.76
CA GLN A 87 9.38 -15.38 21.78
C GLN A 87 10.00 -15.31 23.20
N LYS A 88 11.32 -15.22 23.28
CA LYS A 88 12.05 -14.99 24.55
C LYS A 88 11.83 -13.57 25.09
N ARG A 89 11.68 -12.59 24.20
CA ARG A 89 11.41 -11.18 24.52
C ARG A 89 10.20 -10.72 23.69
N SER A 90 9.14 -10.26 24.36
CA SER A 90 7.90 -9.84 23.70
C SER A 90 7.98 -8.46 23.04
N GLU A 91 8.89 -7.61 23.52
CA GLU A 91 9.13 -6.24 23.00
C GLU A 91 9.70 -6.21 21.57
N ILE A 92 10.28 -7.31 21.09
CA ILE A 92 10.92 -7.35 19.77
C ILE A 92 9.87 -7.52 18.68
N ALA A 93 9.81 -6.51 17.80
CA ALA A 93 8.84 -6.42 16.72
C ALA A 93 8.99 -7.56 15.71
N ASP A 94 10.21 -7.85 15.22
CA ASP A 94 10.49 -8.93 14.27
C ASP A 94 11.58 -9.84 14.84
N PRO A 95 11.20 -10.93 15.54
CA PRO A 95 12.17 -11.75 16.25
C PRO A 95 13.04 -12.55 15.29
N SER A 96 14.35 -12.55 15.52
CA SER A 96 15.25 -13.47 14.81
C SER A 96 15.12 -14.90 15.35
N HIS A 97 15.59 -15.90 14.60
CA HIS A 97 15.57 -17.30 15.04
C HIS A 97 16.28 -17.56 16.40
N GLN A 98 17.21 -16.70 16.83
CA GLN A 98 17.90 -16.82 18.13
C GLN A 98 17.02 -16.36 19.31
N GLU A 99 16.02 -15.54 19.03
CA GLU A 99 15.11 -14.94 20.00
C GLU A 99 13.85 -15.78 20.22
N LEU A 100 13.75 -16.93 19.53
CA LEU A 100 12.65 -17.88 19.65
C LEU A 100 13.06 -19.07 20.53
N TYR A 101 12.08 -19.66 21.20
CA TYR A 101 12.28 -20.97 21.82
C TYR A 101 12.36 -22.06 20.75
N ARG A 102 13.22 -23.06 20.97
CA ARG A 102 13.41 -24.17 20.02
C ARG A 102 12.31 -25.22 20.12
N VAL A 103 11.69 -25.37 21.29
CA VAL A 103 10.58 -26.30 21.47
C VAL A 103 9.28 -25.53 21.35
N GLY A 104 8.37 -26.07 20.55
CA GLY A 104 7.05 -25.48 20.32
C GLY A 104 6.04 -26.57 20.01
N THR A 105 4.92 -26.17 19.42
CA THR A 105 3.80 -27.05 19.14
C THR A 105 3.42 -26.96 17.67
N VAL A 106 3.14 -28.12 17.06
CA VAL A 106 2.46 -28.14 15.76
C VAL A 106 0.99 -27.89 16.01
N VAL A 107 0.42 -26.92 15.32
CA VAL A 107 -0.99 -26.57 15.43
C VAL A 107 -1.70 -26.73 14.10
N ARG A 108 -2.96 -27.14 14.15
CA ARG A 108 -3.88 -27.17 13.01
C ARG A 108 -4.68 -25.86 12.99
N VAL A 109 -4.76 -25.23 11.83
CA VAL A 109 -5.63 -24.06 11.62
C VAL A 109 -7.08 -24.53 11.46
N LEU A 110 -7.94 -24.17 12.41
CA LEU A 110 -9.37 -24.51 12.39
C LEU A 110 -10.18 -23.48 11.60
N GLN A 111 -9.98 -22.20 11.90
CA GLN A 111 -10.72 -21.09 11.29
C GLN A 111 -9.81 -19.87 11.09
N LEU A 112 -10.10 -19.08 10.06
CA LEU A 112 -9.38 -17.85 9.72
C LEU A 112 -10.39 -16.75 9.40
N PHE A 113 -10.30 -15.64 10.12
CA PHE A 113 -11.11 -14.44 9.90
C PHE A 113 -10.20 -13.24 9.65
N ARG A 114 -10.43 -12.50 8.56
CA ARG A 114 -9.73 -11.25 8.28
C ARG A 114 -10.53 -10.10 8.86
N LEU A 115 -9.90 -9.32 9.75
CA LEU A 115 -10.53 -8.17 10.38
C LEU A 115 -10.38 -6.92 9.48
N PRO A 116 -11.25 -5.91 9.62
CA PRO A 116 -11.23 -4.71 8.78
C PRO A 116 -9.91 -3.91 8.85
N ASP A 117 -9.17 -4.04 9.95
CA ASP A 117 -7.85 -3.41 10.16
C ASP A 117 -6.69 -4.12 9.44
N GLY A 118 -6.98 -5.17 8.67
CA GLY A 118 -6.00 -5.96 7.94
C GLY A 118 -5.31 -7.05 8.77
N THR A 119 -5.61 -7.16 10.08
CA THR A 119 -5.12 -8.26 10.92
C THR A 119 -5.92 -9.55 10.66
N LEU A 120 -5.30 -10.70 10.95
CA LEU A 120 -5.95 -12.00 10.89
C LEU A 120 -6.24 -12.52 12.30
N ARG A 121 -7.48 -12.89 12.57
CA ARG A 121 -7.86 -13.69 13.74
C ARG A 121 -7.93 -15.15 13.32
N VAL A 122 -7.01 -15.97 13.84
CA VAL A 122 -6.87 -17.39 13.48
C VAL A 122 -7.16 -18.25 14.70
N LEU A 123 -8.11 -19.17 14.58
CA LEU A 123 -8.36 -20.19 15.60
C LEU A 123 -7.47 -21.39 15.32
N VAL A 124 -6.58 -21.72 16.26
CA VAL A 124 -5.64 -22.84 16.12
C VAL A 124 -5.84 -23.88 17.21
N GLU A 125 -5.57 -25.13 16.87
CA GLU A 125 -5.60 -26.28 17.78
C GLU A 125 -4.22 -26.92 17.88
N GLY A 126 -3.67 -27.05 19.09
CA GLY A 126 -2.40 -27.73 19.34
C GLY A 126 -2.50 -29.25 19.17
N LEU A 127 -1.60 -29.83 18.36
CA LEU A 127 -1.56 -31.27 18.09
C LEU A 127 -0.48 -31.99 18.90
N CYS A 128 0.78 -31.59 18.74
CA CYS A 128 1.91 -32.29 19.34
C CYS A 128 3.11 -31.38 19.57
N ARG A 129 4.02 -31.83 20.45
CA ARG A 129 5.27 -31.14 20.74
C ARG A 129 6.32 -31.49 19.69
N VAL A 130 7.05 -30.47 19.25
CA VAL A 130 8.17 -30.65 18.33
C VAL A 130 9.34 -29.76 18.70
N ARG A 131 10.53 -30.18 18.28
CA ARG A 131 11.76 -29.42 18.38
C ARG A 131 12.13 -28.86 17.01
N ALA A 132 12.43 -27.57 16.95
CA ALA A 132 12.99 -26.91 15.77
C ALA A 132 14.47 -27.28 15.59
N ASP A 133 14.78 -28.00 14.51
CA ASP A 133 16.15 -28.34 14.09
C ASP A 133 16.79 -27.15 13.38
N ARG A 134 16.21 -26.76 12.23
CA ARG A 134 16.74 -25.70 11.35
C ARG A 134 15.65 -24.73 10.89
N PHE A 135 16.00 -23.45 10.89
CA PHE A 135 15.18 -22.34 10.41
C PHE A 135 15.62 -21.96 8.99
N PHE A 136 14.66 -21.86 8.08
CA PHE A 136 14.84 -21.45 6.70
C PHE A 136 14.06 -20.17 6.47
N TRP A 137 14.73 -19.13 6.00
CA TRP A 137 14.05 -17.93 5.51
C TRP A 137 13.68 -18.17 4.04
N SER A 138 12.38 -18.15 3.74
CA SER A 138 11.85 -18.08 2.38
C SER A 138 11.69 -16.60 1.99
N ALA A 139 11.24 -16.31 0.76
CA ALA A 139 11.10 -14.95 0.24
C ALA A 139 10.34 -13.98 1.18
N ASP A 140 9.42 -14.48 2.02
CA ASP A 140 8.48 -13.65 2.78
C ASP A 140 8.05 -14.21 4.17
N HIS A 141 8.55 -15.38 4.61
CA HIS A 141 8.27 -15.98 5.92
C HIS A 141 9.32 -17.03 6.33
N TYR A 142 9.32 -17.43 7.61
CA TYR A 142 10.14 -18.55 8.09
C TYR A 142 9.44 -19.90 7.87
N THR A 143 10.20 -20.88 7.38
CA THR A 143 9.85 -22.31 7.42
C THR A 143 10.84 -23.01 8.34
N VAL A 144 10.39 -23.97 9.15
CA VAL A 144 11.23 -24.67 10.13
C VAL A 144 11.15 -26.16 9.89
N LYS A 145 12.31 -26.82 9.88
CA LYS A 145 12.36 -28.28 9.98
C LYS A 145 12.16 -28.69 11.44
N VAL A 146 11.17 -29.54 11.67
CA VAL A 146 10.74 -29.97 13.01
C VAL A 146 10.93 -31.46 13.20
N ASP A 147 11.32 -31.85 14.41
CA ASP A 147 11.40 -33.25 14.85
C ASP A 147 10.41 -33.50 16.00
N LEU A 148 9.72 -34.65 15.99
CA LEU A 148 8.76 -35.02 17.04
C LEU A 148 9.46 -35.16 18.40
N LEU A 149 8.85 -34.61 19.44
CA LEU A 149 9.25 -34.83 20.83
C LEU A 149 8.28 -35.84 21.45
N PRO A 150 8.69 -37.12 21.63
CA PRO A 150 7.82 -38.13 22.23
C PRO A 150 7.55 -37.80 23.70
N ASP A 151 6.33 -38.11 24.16
CA ASP A 151 5.98 -38.07 25.57
C ASP A 151 6.28 -39.44 26.21
N GLU A 152 7.44 -39.55 26.83
CA GLU A 152 7.91 -40.79 27.46
C GLU A 152 7.44 -40.90 28.93
N GLY A 153 7.13 -42.13 29.36
CA GLY A 153 6.85 -42.44 30.77
C GLY A 153 5.45 -42.05 31.26
N GLY A 154 4.43 -42.10 30.41
CA GLY A 154 3.05 -41.76 30.77
C GLY A 154 2.30 -42.77 31.65
N ALA A 155 2.90 -43.91 32.01
CA ALA A 155 2.29 -44.94 32.83
C ALA A 155 3.23 -45.42 33.95
N GLY A 156 2.67 -45.80 35.09
CA GLY A 156 3.39 -46.37 36.23
C GLY A 156 2.90 -45.82 37.58
N PRO A 157 3.21 -46.50 38.70
CA PRO A 157 2.72 -46.12 40.03
C PRO A 157 3.11 -44.69 40.46
N GLU A 158 4.30 -44.24 40.05
CA GLU A 158 4.77 -42.86 40.30
C GLU A 158 3.94 -41.82 39.56
N VAL A 159 3.54 -42.10 38.31
CA VAL A 159 2.72 -41.21 37.48
C VAL A 159 1.32 -41.10 38.05
N GLU A 160 0.71 -42.21 38.47
CA GLU A 160 -0.61 -42.22 39.11
C GLU A 160 -0.63 -41.43 40.42
N ALA A 161 0.45 -41.51 41.21
CA ALA A 161 0.62 -40.69 42.41
C ALA A 161 0.74 -39.19 42.07
N LEU A 162 1.55 -38.84 41.05
CA LEU A 162 1.72 -37.47 40.59
C LEU A 162 0.43 -36.88 40.00
N VAL A 163 -0.32 -37.66 39.23
CA VAL A 163 -1.63 -37.26 38.67
C VAL A 163 -2.60 -36.94 39.79
N ARG A 164 -2.72 -37.81 40.81
CA ARG A 164 -3.58 -37.55 41.98
C ARG A 164 -3.18 -36.27 42.72
N ASN A 165 -1.88 -36.06 42.92
CA ASN A 165 -1.36 -34.85 43.57
C ASN A 165 -1.67 -33.58 42.75
N VAL A 166 -1.35 -33.59 41.45
CA VAL A 166 -1.60 -32.45 40.55
C VAL A 166 -3.10 -32.14 40.43
N MET A 167 -3.97 -33.15 40.36
CA MET A 167 -5.42 -32.95 40.34
C MET A 167 -5.93 -32.34 41.64
N GLY A 168 -5.40 -32.77 42.80
CA GLY A 168 -5.71 -32.15 44.09
C GLY A 168 -5.29 -30.67 44.14
N LEU A 169 -4.07 -30.36 43.69
CA LEU A 169 -3.58 -28.99 43.60
C LEU A 169 -4.39 -28.15 42.61
N PHE A 170 -4.82 -28.72 41.49
CA PHE A 170 -5.64 -28.01 40.50
C PHE A 170 -7.04 -27.71 41.03
N ASN A 171 -7.66 -28.64 41.75
CA ASN A 171 -8.94 -28.42 42.42
C ASN A 171 -8.85 -27.24 43.42
N ASP A 172 -7.82 -27.23 44.27
CA ASP A 172 -7.54 -26.11 45.17
C ASP A 172 -7.33 -24.80 44.40
N TYR A 173 -6.64 -24.86 43.26
CA TYR A 173 -6.32 -23.69 42.44
C TYR A 173 -7.59 -23.05 41.85
N VAL A 174 -8.49 -23.85 41.27
CA VAL A 174 -9.76 -23.37 40.71
C VAL A 174 -10.65 -22.77 41.82
N HIS A 175 -10.74 -23.40 42.99
CA HIS A 175 -11.52 -22.87 44.12
C HIS A 175 -10.97 -21.56 44.71
N LEU A 176 -9.65 -21.35 44.65
CA LEU A 176 -9.01 -20.13 45.12
C LEU A 176 -9.07 -19.02 44.05
N ASN A 177 -8.91 -19.36 42.78
CA ASN A 177 -8.87 -18.44 41.64
C ASN A 177 -10.15 -18.46 40.80
N ARG A 178 -11.11 -17.58 41.14
CA ARG A 178 -12.42 -17.44 40.45
C ARG A 178 -12.35 -17.03 38.97
N ARG A 179 -11.17 -16.79 38.41
CA ARG A 179 -11.00 -16.49 36.97
C ARG A 179 -11.06 -17.73 36.10
N VAL A 180 -10.88 -18.93 36.68
CA VAL A 180 -11.03 -20.21 35.97
C VAL A 180 -12.44 -20.75 36.24
N PRO A 181 -13.26 -21.00 35.21
CA PRO A 181 -14.59 -21.59 35.40
C PRO A 181 -14.51 -23.02 35.95
N ASP A 182 -15.47 -23.41 36.80
CA ASP A 182 -15.57 -24.78 37.36
C ASP A 182 -15.74 -25.86 36.27
N GLU A 183 -16.27 -25.50 35.10
CA GLU A 183 -16.38 -26.37 33.91
C GLU A 183 -15.02 -26.92 33.44
N VAL A 184 -13.94 -26.18 33.66
CA VAL A 184 -12.58 -26.61 33.31
C VAL A 184 -12.13 -27.76 34.22
N LEU A 185 -12.52 -27.74 35.50
CA LEU A 185 -12.23 -28.79 36.46
C LEU A 185 -12.97 -30.09 36.13
N LEU A 186 -14.23 -29.98 35.70
CA LEU A 186 -15.03 -31.12 35.22
C LEU A 186 -14.37 -31.75 33.98
N THR A 187 -13.91 -30.92 33.04
CA THR A 187 -13.23 -31.38 31.83
C THR A 187 -11.93 -32.11 32.16
N ALA A 188 -11.10 -31.54 33.04
CA ALA A 188 -9.84 -32.17 33.47
C ALA A 188 -10.06 -33.51 34.20
N SER A 189 -11.13 -33.64 34.99
CA SER A 189 -11.42 -34.85 35.76
C SER A 189 -11.83 -36.04 34.88
N ASN A 190 -12.35 -35.78 33.68
CA ASN A 190 -12.74 -36.81 32.70
C ASN A 190 -11.57 -37.28 31.81
N ILE A 191 -10.37 -36.72 31.95
CA ILE A 191 -9.20 -37.10 31.16
C ILE A 191 -8.44 -38.22 31.91
N HIS A 192 -8.50 -39.44 31.38
CA HIS A 192 -7.83 -40.61 31.97
C HIS A 192 -6.35 -40.75 31.57
N GLU A 193 -5.95 -40.15 30.45
CA GLU A 193 -4.57 -40.22 29.95
C GLU A 193 -3.69 -39.13 30.59
N SER A 194 -2.62 -39.54 31.27
CA SER A 194 -1.71 -38.66 32.02
C SER A 194 -1.05 -37.58 31.17
N THR A 195 -0.68 -37.89 29.93
CA THR A 195 -0.07 -36.96 28.97
C THR A 195 -1.04 -35.84 28.58
N THR A 196 -2.25 -36.22 28.19
CA THR A 196 -3.33 -35.30 27.81
C THR A 196 -3.73 -34.42 28.98
N LEU A 197 -3.81 -35.01 30.18
CA LEU A 197 -4.12 -34.29 31.40
C LEU A 197 -3.05 -33.22 31.71
N ALA A 198 -1.77 -33.59 31.69
CA ALA A 198 -0.68 -32.66 31.99
C ALA A 198 -0.65 -31.46 31.03
N HIS A 199 -0.97 -31.66 29.75
CA HIS A 199 -1.07 -30.58 28.77
C HIS A 199 -2.28 -29.67 28.99
N THR A 200 -3.44 -30.27 29.23
CA THR A 200 -4.68 -29.54 29.49
C THR A 200 -4.54 -28.64 30.71
N LEU A 201 -4.02 -29.19 31.82
CA LEU A 201 -3.80 -28.43 33.05
C LEU A 201 -2.78 -27.30 32.85
N SER A 202 -1.70 -27.54 32.10
CA SER A 202 -0.69 -26.51 31.82
C SER A 202 -1.26 -25.33 31.00
N ALA A 203 -2.23 -25.58 30.12
CA ALA A 203 -2.86 -24.54 29.30
C ALA A 203 -3.69 -23.55 30.16
N HIS A 204 -4.38 -24.03 31.19
CA HIS A 204 -5.30 -23.25 32.02
C HIS A 204 -4.65 -22.50 33.19
N LEU A 205 -3.39 -22.79 33.52
CA LEU A 205 -2.67 -22.03 34.55
C LEU A 205 -2.24 -20.64 34.07
N LEU A 206 -2.36 -19.62 34.94
CA LEU A 206 -1.96 -18.23 34.65
C LEU A 206 -0.49 -17.96 35.01
N LEU A 207 0.44 -18.70 34.39
CA LEU A 207 1.88 -18.57 34.63
C LEU A 207 2.58 -17.63 33.63
N LYS A 208 3.76 -17.11 34.01
CA LYS A 208 4.65 -16.36 33.09
C LYS A 208 5.14 -17.27 31.95
N VAL A 209 5.41 -16.69 30.77
CA VAL A 209 5.86 -17.41 29.56
C VAL A 209 7.02 -18.36 29.84
N ALA A 210 8.04 -17.92 30.58
CA ALA A 210 9.21 -18.74 30.88
C ALA A 210 8.85 -20.02 31.67
N GLN A 211 7.88 -19.95 32.58
CA GLN A 211 7.41 -21.11 33.35
C GLN A 211 6.56 -22.05 32.48
N LYS A 212 5.65 -21.51 31.65
CA LYS A 212 4.87 -22.30 30.68
C LYS A 212 5.79 -23.02 29.68
N GLN A 213 6.80 -22.32 29.19
CA GLN A 213 7.78 -22.89 28.27
C GLN A 213 8.57 -24.04 28.93
N ALA A 214 8.96 -23.91 30.20
CA ALA A 214 9.63 -24.98 30.93
C ALA A 214 8.76 -26.23 31.13
N LEU A 215 7.43 -26.09 31.19
CA LEU A 215 6.49 -27.22 31.20
C LEU A 215 6.38 -27.89 29.83
N LEU A 216 6.36 -27.10 28.75
CA LEU A 216 6.36 -27.60 27.37
C LEU A 216 7.68 -28.31 27.01
N GLU A 217 8.80 -27.88 27.59
CA GLU A 217 10.15 -28.42 27.38
C GLU A 217 10.50 -29.63 28.26
N ALA A 218 9.63 -30.01 29.20
CA ALA A 218 9.87 -31.13 30.11
C ALA A 218 10.23 -32.43 29.37
N ALA A 219 11.22 -33.16 29.88
CA ALA A 219 11.82 -34.29 29.17
C ALA A 219 10.90 -35.52 29.12
N SER A 220 10.06 -35.70 30.14
CA SER A 220 9.15 -36.83 30.28
C SER A 220 7.84 -36.42 30.96
N VAL A 221 6.82 -37.28 30.90
CA VAL A 221 5.53 -37.03 31.56
C VAL A 221 5.68 -36.89 33.09
N PRO A 222 6.48 -37.72 33.80
CA PRO A 222 6.74 -37.54 35.22
C PRO A 222 7.44 -36.21 35.54
N ASP A 223 8.43 -35.80 34.75
CA ASP A 223 9.12 -34.51 34.92
C ASP A 223 8.14 -33.34 34.74
N ARG A 224 7.26 -33.42 33.73
CA ARG A 224 6.20 -32.42 33.52
C ARG A 224 5.25 -32.32 34.71
N LEU A 225 4.76 -33.46 35.22
CA LEU A 225 3.84 -33.49 36.35
C LEU A 225 4.51 -32.97 37.64
N LYS A 226 5.79 -33.27 37.87
CA LYS A 226 6.57 -32.72 39.00
C LYS A 226 6.70 -31.21 38.90
N ARG A 227 7.09 -30.68 37.73
CA ARG A 227 7.19 -29.24 37.48
C ARG A 227 5.83 -28.54 37.59
N LEU A 228 4.77 -29.19 37.11
CA LEU A 228 3.40 -28.68 37.20
C LEU A 228 2.95 -28.59 38.66
N SER A 229 3.22 -29.63 39.46
CA SER A 229 2.95 -29.64 40.90
C SER A 229 3.71 -28.53 41.63
N GLN A 230 5.00 -28.32 41.31
CA GLN A 230 5.80 -27.23 41.87
C GLN A 230 5.22 -25.86 41.50
N ALA A 231 4.91 -25.64 40.22
CA ALA A 231 4.36 -24.38 39.75
C ALA A 231 2.98 -24.08 40.38
N MET A 232 2.09 -25.07 40.46
CA MET A 232 0.80 -24.94 41.13
C MET A 232 0.96 -24.68 42.63
N THR A 233 1.91 -25.33 43.31
CA THR A 233 2.16 -25.12 44.74
C THR A 233 2.59 -23.67 45.01
N SER A 234 3.56 -23.15 44.26
CA SER A 234 4.00 -21.75 44.38
C SER A 234 2.86 -20.77 44.08
N GLU A 235 2.06 -21.05 43.06
CA GLU A 235 0.94 -20.18 42.70
C GLU A 235 -0.18 -20.23 43.74
N LEU A 236 -0.46 -21.40 44.30
CA LEU A 236 -1.39 -21.58 45.42
C LEU A 236 -0.91 -20.88 46.68
N GLU A 237 0.39 -20.85 46.96
CA GLU A 237 0.94 -20.08 48.09
C GLU A 237 0.72 -18.59 47.90
N ILE A 238 0.94 -18.07 46.68
CA ILE A 238 0.66 -16.68 46.33
C ILE A 238 -0.84 -16.40 46.49
N LEU A 239 -1.71 -17.21 45.90
CA LEU A 239 -3.17 -17.05 46.00
C LEU A 239 -3.68 -17.18 47.44
N LYS A 240 -3.13 -18.11 48.23
CA LYS A 240 -3.45 -18.26 49.66
C LYS A 240 -2.94 -17.06 50.45
N LEU A 241 -1.78 -16.50 50.11
CA LEU A 241 -1.27 -15.28 50.73
C LEU A 241 -2.12 -14.07 50.34
N GLU A 242 -2.52 -13.93 49.08
CA GLU A 242 -3.44 -12.89 48.61
C GLU A 242 -4.79 -12.99 49.31
N ARG A 243 -5.38 -14.19 49.42
CA ARG A 243 -6.60 -14.41 50.20
C ARG A 243 -6.39 -14.26 51.70
N LYS A 244 -5.20 -14.55 52.22
CA LYS A 244 -4.86 -14.32 53.63
C LYS A 244 -4.66 -12.84 53.88
N ILE A 245 -4.16 -12.06 52.92
CA ILE A 245 -4.06 -10.61 52.98
C ILE A 245 -5.46 -10.01 52.84
N GLU A 246 -6.27 -10.38 51.84
CA GLU A 246 -7.68 -9.97 51.72
C GLU A 246 -8.50 -10.40 52.92
N GLY A 247 -8.25 -11.60 53.44
CA GLY A 247 -8.89 -12.18 54.61
C GLY A 247 -8.39 -11.58 55.91
N GLN A 248 -7.13 -11.14 56.00
CA GLN A 248 -6.61 -10.35 57.11
C GLN A 248 -7.22 -8.95 57.04
N VAL A 249 -7.26 -8.31 55.87
CA VAL A 249 -7.97 -7.05 55.63
C VAL A 249 -9.46 -7.18 55.99
N ARG A 250 -10.14 -8.28 55.62
CA ARG A 250 -11.55 -8.57 56.00
C ARG A 250 -11.74 -8.96 57.46
N SER A 251 -10.81 -9.70 58.05
CA SER A 251 -10.88 -10.13 59.46
C SER A 251 -10.46 -9.02 60.42
N GLN A 252 -9.68 -8.04 59.95
CA GLN A 252 -9.36 -6.79 60.63
C GLN A 252 -10.60 -5.89 60.62
N VAL A 253 -11.42 -5.95 59.57
CA VAL A 253 -12.78 -5.38 59.54
C VAL A 253 -13.75 -6.11 60.51
N HIS A 254 -13.67 -7.44 60.66
CA HIS A 254 -14.50 -8.18 61.62
C HIS A 254 -13.99 -8.17 63.08
N LYS A 255 -12.68 -8.00 63.32
CA LYS A 255 -12.09 -7.80 64.67
C LYS A 255 -12.45 -6.44 65.25
N ASN A 256 -12.69 -5.42 64.42
CA ASN A 256 -13.21 -4.12 64.84
C ASN A 256 -14.55 -4.22 65.60
N GLN A 257 -15.35 -5.28 65.39
CA GLN A 257 -16.59 -5.51 66.15
C GLN A 257 -16.35 -6.04 67.57
N LYS A 258 -15.28 -6.83 67.79
CA LYS A 258 -14.87 -7.31 69.12
C LYS A 258 -14.07 -6.25 69.88
N GLU A 259 -13.28 -5.45 69.15
CA GLU A 259 -12.64 -4.23 69.64
C GLU A 259 -13.63 -3.14 70.02
N PHE A 260 -14.81 -3.04 69.38
CA PHE A 260 -15.87 -2.12 69.78
C PHE A 260 -16.37 -2.41 71.20
N TYR A 261 -16.52 -3.69 71.56
CA TYR A 261 -16.96 -4.11 72.91
C TYR A 261 -15.84 -3.96 73.96
N LEU A 262 -14.58 -4.22 73.59
CA LEU A 262 -13.40 -3.99 74.43
C LEU A 262 -13.06 -2.50 74.59
N ASN A 263 -13.34 -1.67 73.59
CA ASN A 263 -13.14 -0.21 73.64
C ASN A 263 -14.23 0.52 74.42
N GLU A 264 -15.45 -0.01 74.52
CA GLU A 264 -16.47 0.48 75.47
C GLU A 264 -16.04 0.21 76.92
N GLN A 265 -15.45 -0.96 77.21
CA GLN A 265 -14.88 -1.26 78.53
C GLN A 265 -13.62 -0.41 78.83
N LEU A 266 -12.74 -0.19 77.84
CA LEU A 266 -11.60 0.72 77.98
C LEU A 266 -12.01 2.20 78.05
N LYS A 267 -13.16 2.60 77.48
CA LYS A 267 -13.75 3.95 77.64
C LYS A 267 -14.23 4.17 79.06
N ALA A 268 -14.81 3.16 79.70
CA ALA A 268 -15.17 3.20 81.12
C ALA A 268 -13.93 3.33 82.02
N ILE A 269 -12.87 2.57 81.72
CA ILE A 269 -11.59 2.61 82.45
C ILE A 269 -10.80 3.91 82.22
N ARG A 270 -10.80 4.46 80.98
CA ARG A 270 -10.13 5.73 80.66
C ARG A 270 -10.85 6.96 81.21
N LYS A 271 -12.17 6.86 81.47
CA LYS A 271 -12.94 7.89 82.18
C LYS A 271 -12.53 7.99 83.66
N GLU A 272 -11.94 6.93 84.23
CA GLU A 272 -11.34 6.92 85.57
C GLU A 272 -9.85 7.33 85.60
N LEU A 273 -9.12 7.33 84.46
CA LEU A 273 -7.65 7.46 84.41
C LEU A 273 -7.07 8.75 83.80
N GLY A 274 -7.87 9.78 83.53
CA GLY A 274 -7.37 11.17 83.46
C GLY A 274 -6.30 11.53 82.40
N HIS A 275 -6.21 10.85 81.26
CA HIS A 275 -5.28 11.25 80.17
C HIS A 275 -6.00 12.02 79.04
N GLN A 276 -6.00 13.35 79.14
CA GLN A 276 -6.28 14.30 78.05
C GLN A 276 -5.01 15.15 77.86
N ASN A 277 -4.56 15.46 76.62
CA ASN A 277 -3.92 16.76 76.29
C ASN A 277 -3.47 16.95 74.82
N GLU A 278 -3.36 15.92 73.95
CA GLU A 278 -2.98 16.15 72.53
C GLU A 278 -4.16 16.19 71.55
N PHE A 279 -5.20 15.37 71.76
CA PHE A 279 -6.33 15.23 70.83
C PHE A 279 -7.34 16.41 70.87
N SER A 280 -7.42 17.16 71.97
CA SER A 280 -8.34 18.32 72.03
C SER A 280 -7.85 19.47 71.16
N ASN A 281 -6.53 19.70 71.09
CA ASN A 281 -5.96 20.81 70.32
C ASN A 281 -6.23 20.67 68.81
N GLU A 282 -6.16 19.46 68.24
CA GLU A 282 -6.41 19.26 66.80
C GLU A 282 -7.90 19.47 66.43
N LEU A 283 -8.82 19.10 67.32
CA LEU A 283 -10.26 19.37 67.14
C LEU A 283 -10.57 20.87 67.22
N ASP A 284 -9.92 21.60 68.12
CA ASP A 284 -10.08 23.06 68.26
C ASP A 284 -9.52 23.81 67.03
N ASP A 285 -8.41 23.34 66.46
CA ASP A 285 -7.83 23.88 65.23
C ASP A 285 -8.77 23.70 64.03
N LEU A 286 -9.35 22.50 63.86
CA LEU A 286 -10.35 22.23 62.83
C LEU A 286 -11.62 23.06 63.03
N ALA A 287 -12.12 23.18 64.26
CA ALA A 287 -13.29 24.01 64.57
C ALA A 287 -13.05 25.49 64.23
N THR A 288 -11.84 25.99 64.52
CA THR A 288 -11.42 27.35 64.18
C THR A 288 -11.29 27.52 62.66
N GLY A 289 -10.72 26.54 61.97
CA GLY A 289 -10.61 26.49 60.50
C GLY A 289 -11.97 26.55 59.81
N ILE A 290 -12.94 25.77 60.26
CA ILE A 290 -14.30 25.74 59.71
C ILE A 290 -14.97 27.11 59.81
N LYS A 291 -14.85 27.78 60.98
CA LYS A 291 -15.38 29.14 61.17
C LYS A 291 -14.69 30.18 60.28
N ARG A 292 -13.38 30.07 60.08
CA ARG A 292 -12.60 31.00 59.23
C ARG A 292 -12.88 30.83 57.73
N ALA A 293 -13.19 29.62 57.27
CA ALA A 293 -13.43 29.34 55.86
C ALA A 293 -14.67 30.05 55.28
N ARG A 294 -15.63 30.46 56.13
CA ARG A 294 -16.92 31.08 55.75
C ARG A 294 -17.66 30.26 54.69
N MET A 295 -17.89 28.99 55.01
CA MET A 295 -18.62 28.04 54.15
C MET A 295 -20.10 28.42 54.02
N PRO A 296 -20.78 28.05 52.92
CA PRO A 296 -22.23 28.13 52.79
C PRO A 296 -22.95 27.37 53.91
N ARG A 297 -24.20 27.74 54.23
CA ARG A 297 -24.95 27.17 55.37
C ARG A 297 -25.03 25.65 55.36
N GLU A 298 -25.29 25.05 54.20
CA GLU A 298 -25.41 23.60 54.05
C GLU A 298 -24.07 22.88 54.27
N VAL A 299 -23.00 23.43 53.69
CA VAL A 299 -21.63 22.91 53.84
C VAL A 299 -21.15 23.05 55.28
N LEU A 300 -21.43 24.18 55.93
CA LEU A 300 -21.09 24.43 57.34
C LEU A 300 -21.79 23.41 58.25
N ALA A 301 -23.07 23.13 58.01
CA ALA A 301 -23.82 22.14 58.77
C ALA A 301 -23.29 20.71 58.56
N LYS A 302 -22.81 20.38 57.36
CA LYS A 302 -22.15 19.08 57.09
C LYS A 302 -20.78 19.00 57.77
N ALA A 303 -19.95 20.04 57.66
CA ALA A 303 -18.64 20.12 58.31
C ALA A 303 -18.75 19.99 59.83
N MET A 304 -19.72 20.65 60.46
CA MET A 304 -19.93 20.57 61.91
C MET A 304 -20.39 19.17 62.33
N ARG A 305 -21.28 18.52 61.57
CA ARG A 305 -21.70 17.13 61.84
C ARG A 305 -20.54 16.14 61.74
N GLU A 306 -19.67 16.30 60.75
CA GLU A 306 -18.49 15.43 60.58
C GLU A 306 -17.41 15.73 61.65
N LEU A 307 -17.28 16.98 62.11
CA LEU A 307 -16.43 17.33 63.26
C LEU A 307 -16.93 16.69 64.56
N ASP A 308 -18.23 16.76 64.85
CA ASP A 308 -18.85 16.09 66.00
C ASP A 308 -18.68 14.57 65.94
N ARG A 309 -18.71 14.01 64.72
CA ARG A 309 -18.47 12.59 64.47
C ARG A 309 -17.01 12.23 64.75
N LEU A 310 -16.05 13.02 64.25
CA LEU A 310 -14.61 12.85 64.50
C LEU A 310 -14.29 12.90 66.00
N ALA A 311 -14.90 13.83 66.73
CA ALA A 311 -14.71 13.97 68.18
C ALA A 311 -15.16 12.74 69.00
N LYS A 312 -16.11 11.95 68.47
CA LYS A 312 -16.62 10.72 69.11
C LYS A 312 -15.84 9.46 68.71
N MET A 313 -15.04 9.54 67.64
CA MET A 313 -14.27 8.42 67.08
C MET A 313 -12.94 8.21 67.82
N SER A 314 -12.42 6.99 67.75
CA SER A 314 -11.06 6.70 68.22
C SER A 314 -10.03 7.21 67.20
N PHE A 315 -9.02 7.94 67.66
CA PHE A 315 -7.94 8.50 66.83
C PHE A 315 -7.17 7.45 66.01
N MET A 316 -7.09 6.22 66.51
CA MET A 316 -6.41 5.12 65.82
C MET A 316 -7.27 4.46 64.73
N SER A 317 -8.52 4.88 64.55
CA SER A 317 -9.39 4.31 63.50
C SER A 317 -9.00 4.84 62.11
N PRO A 318 -8.85 3.97 61.11
CA PRO A 318 -8.77 4.35 59.69
C PRO A 318 -9.86 5.33 59.24
N GLU A 319 -11.06 5.24 59.83
CA GLU A 319 -12.20 6.10 59.51
C GLU A 319 -12.00 7.52 60.04
N ALA A 320 -11.37 7.68 61.21
CA ALA A 320 -11.04 9.00 61.76
C ALA A 320 -10.08 9.75 60.85
N THR A 321 -9.07 9.07 60.29
CA THR A 321 -8.14 9.64 59.29
C THR A 321 -8.88 10.10 58.02
N VAL A 322 -9.86 9.32 57.54
CA VAL A 322 -10.66 9.70 56.36
C VAL A 322 -11.50 10.93 56.64
N VAL A 323 -12.19 11.00 57.78
CA VAL A 323 -13.02 12.15 58.18
C VAL A 323 -12.16 13.40 58.43
N ARG A 324 -11.00 13.25 59.06
CA ARG A 324 -10.05 14.34 59.28
C ARG A 324 -9.52 14.92 57.98
N ASN A 325 -9.09 14.06 57.05
CA ASN A 325 -8.67 14.51 55.72
C ASN A 325 -9.80 15.19 54.95
N TYR A 326 -11.04 14.71 55.10
CA TYR A 326 -12.23 15.35 54.51
C TYR A 326 -12.46 16.76 55.07
N LEU A 327 -12.37 16.94 56.40
CA LEU A 327 -12.48 18.25 57.05
C LEU A 327 -11.34 19.19 56.63
N ASP A 328 -10.11 18.68 56.52
CA ASP A 328 -8.96 19.45 56.01
C ASP A 328 -9.22 19.99 54.59
N TRP A 329 -9.79 19.16 53.71
CA TRP A 329 -10.17 19.58 52.36
C TRP A 329 -11.25 20.65 52.38
N LEU A 330 -12.31 20.48 53.18
CA LEU A 330 -13.36 21.50 53.33
C LEU A 330 -12.80 22.84 53.82
N VAL A 331 -11.92 22.84 54.82
CA VAL A 331 -11.33 24.06 55.38
C VAL A 331 -10.36 24.73 54.39
N ALA A 332 -9.60 23.95 53.62
CA ALA A 332 -8.59 24.48 52.70
C ALA A 332 -9.17 25.06 51.39
N LEU A 333 -10.42 24.75 51.06
CA LEU A 333 -11.05 25.26 49.83
C LEU A 333 -11.46 26.73 49.99
N PRO A 334 -11.26 27.58 48.94
CA PRO A 334 -11.58 28.99 48.98
C PRO A 334 -13.08 29.24 48.74
N TRP A 335 -13.92 29.13 49.78
CA TRP A 335 -15.37 29.38 49.65
C TRP A 335 -15.73 30.86 49.42
N SER A 336 -15.02 31.78 50.09
CA SER A 336 -15.33 33.21 50.08
C SER A 336 -14.21 34.10 49.53
N LYS A 337 -12.96 33.62 49.55
CA LYS A 337 -11.76 34.41 49.19
C LYS A 337 -11.64 34.57 47.67
N ALA A 338 -11.65 35.81 47.17
CA ALA A 338 -11.53 36.14 45.74
C ALA A 338 -10.44 37.20 45.49
N THR A 339 -9.86 37.20 44.29
CA THR A 339 -9.01 38.29 43.77
C THR A 339 -9.86 39.44 43.23
N ARG A 340 -9.33 40.67 43.25
CA ARG A 340 -10.00 41.85 42.69
C ARG A 340 -9.62 42.02 41.21
N ASP A 341 -10.62 41.99 40.35
CA ASP A 341 -10.41 42.12 38.91
C ASP A 341 -9.94 43.52 38.51
N ARG A 342 -9.01 43.58 37.56
CA ARG A 342 -8.57 44.82 36.90
C ARG A 342 -9.39 45.03 35.62
N GLY A 343 -10.25 46.04 35.61
CA GLY A 343 -11.20 46.31 34.52
C GLY A 343 -10.74 47.30 33.45
N ASP A 344 -9.42 47.53 33.29
CA ASP A 344 -8.89 48.46 32.29
C ASP A 344 -8.53 47.73 30.99
N ILE A 345 -9.38 47.88 29.97
CA ILE A 345 -9.23 47.23 28.66
C ILE A 345 -7.95 47.73 27.95
N ALA A 346 -7.59 49.01 28.10
CA ALA A 346 -6.38 49.56 27.49
C ALA A 346 -5.11 48.97 28.16
N ALA A 347 -5.18 48.67 29.46
CA ALA A 347 -4.11 47.94 30.13
C ALA A 347 -4.04 46.47 29.68
N VAL A 348 -5.17 45.83 29.38
CA VAL A 348 -5.19 44.46 28.83
C VAL A 348 -4.48 44.41 27.48
N GLU A 349 -4.83 45.29 26.56
CA GLU A 349 -4.22 45.35 25.22
C GLU A 349 -2.70 45.57 25.32
N ARG A 350 -2.26 46.52 26.16
CA ARG A 350 -0.84 46.78 26.42
C ARG A 350 -0.09 45.56 26.97
N ILE A 351 -0.68 44.82 27.91
CA ILE A 351 -0.07 43.61 28.49
C ILE A 351 0.02 42.48 27.45
N LEU A 352 -1.01 42.33 26.60
CA LEU A 352 -1.00 41.34 25.53
C LEU A 352 0.07 41.66 24.47
N ASP A 353 0.28 42.94 24.16
CA ASP A 353 1.34 43.39 23.25
C ASP A 353 2.75 43.31 23.86
N GLU A 354 2.88 43.56 25.16
CA GLU A 354 4.14 43.38 25.89
C GLU A 354 4.59 41.92 25.89
N ASP A 355 3.66 40.97 26.09
CA ASP A 355 4.00 39.55 26.26
C ASP A 355 4.07 38.75 24.94
N HIS A 356 3.51 39.26 23.82
CA HIS A 356 3.41 38.52 22.56
C HIS A 356 3.64 39.41 21.33
N TYR A 357 4.45 38.96 20.37
CA TYR A 357 4.61 39.63 19.08
C TYR A 357 3.56 39.15 18.07
N GLY A 358 3.08 40.05 17.21
CA GLY A 358 2.08 39.74 16.19
C GLY A 358 0.71 39.42 16.77
N LEU A 359 0.01 38.43 16.18
CA LEU A 359 -1.28 37.90 16.63
C LEU A 359 -2.40 38.96 16.76
N ARG A 360 -2.42 40.00 15.91
CA ARG A 360 -3.39 41.11 16.00
C ARG A 360 -4.84 40.66 16.13
N LYS A 361 -5.32 39.83 15.18
CA LYS A 361 -6.70 39.28 15.19
C LYS A 361 -7.02 38.50 16.48
N VAL A 362 -6.06 37.72 16.98
CA VAL A 362 -6.24 36.90 18.20
C VAL A 362 -6.33 37.80 19.43
N LYS A 363 -5.47 38.81 19.54
CA LYS A 363 -5.49 39.78 20.65
C LYS A 363 -6.77 40.61 20.64
N GLU A 364 -7.18 41.11 19.48
CA GLU A 364 -8.43 41.84 19.28
C GLU A 364 -9.62 40.99 19.76
N ARG A 365 -9.67 39.70 19.38
CA ARG A 365 -10.73 38.79 19.83
C ARG A 365 -10.74 38.55 21.35
N ILE A 366 -9.56 38.43 21.97
CA ILE A 366 -9.45 38.34 23.43
C ILE A 366 -9.95 39.62 24.09
N VAL A 367 -9.61 40.78 23.54
CA VAL A 367 -10.06 42.09 24.03
C VAL A 367 -11.57 42.23 23.91
N GLU A 368 -12.16 41.86 22.77
CA GLU A 368 -13.62 41.80 22.56
C GLU A 368 -14.30 40.93 23.63
N TYR A 369 -13.79 39.72 23.84
CA TYR A 369 -14.32 38.79 24.82
C TYR A 369 -14.28 39.36 26.25
N LEU A 370 -13.15 39.95 26.65
CA LEU A 370 -12.98 40.56 27.96
C LEU A 370 -13.85 41.82 28.14
N ALA A 371 -14.08 42.59 27.08
CA ALA A 371 -14.99 43.72 27.08
C ALA A 371 -16.44 43.29 27.35
N VAL A 372 -16.89 42.19 26.73
CA VAL A 372 -18.22 41.60 26.97
C VAL A 372 -18.36 41.12 28.42
N LEU A 373 -17.36 40.42 28.96
CA LEU A 373 -17.36 39.98 30.36
C LEU A 373 -17.43 41.14 31.36
N LYS A 374 -16.80 42.28 31.06
CA LYS A 374 -16.88 43.49 31.88
C LYS A 374 -18.30 44.05 31.94
N LEU A 375 -19.06 43.96 30.84
CA LEU A 375 -20.43 44.50 30.76
C LEU A 375 -21.45 43.58 31.44
N THR A 376 -21.32 42.26 31.28
CA THR A 376 -22.34 41.30 31.75
C THR A 376 -22.23 40.94 33.22
N SER A 377 -21.10 41.27 33.89
CA SER A 377 -20.82 41.02 35.32
C SER A 377 -20.92 39.54 35.76
N LYS A 378 -21.23 38.62 34.84
CA LYS A 378 -21.44 37.18 35.05
C LYS A 378 -20.70 36.42 33.95
N ASN A 379 -19.98 35.36 34.33
CA ASN A 379 -19.27 34.43 33.42
C ASN A 379 -20.27 33.51 32.68
N ARG A 380 -21.26 34.07 31.99
CA ARG A 380 -22.23 33.31 31.16
C ARG A 380 -21.87 33.27 29.67
N GLY A 381 -20.70 33.79 29.31
CA GLY A 381 -20.20 33.78 27.94
C GLY A 381 -19.64 32.42 27.52
N PRO A 382 -19.44 32.17 26.22
CA PRO A 382 -18.80 30.96 25.72
C PRO A 382 -17.38 30.82 26.28
N ILE A 383 -16.87 29.59 26.34
CA ILE A 383 -15.53 29.31 26.89
C ILE A 383 -14.48 29.56 25.82
N LEU A 384 -13.48 30.39 26.11
CA LEU A 384 -12.37 30.61 25.18
C LEU A 384 -11.60 29.31 24.92
N CYS A 385 -11.47 28.91 23.66
CA CYS A 385 -10.65 27.78 23.26
C CYS A 385 -9.62 28.19 22.22
N PHE A 386 -8.34 28.14 22.60
CA PHE A 386 -7.22 28.41 21.70
C PHE A 386 -6.81 27.15 20.94
N VAL A 387 -6.98 27.17 19.62
CA VAL A 387 -6.66 26.03 18.75
C VAL A 387 -5.52 26.40 17.81
N GLY A 388 -4.49 25.57 17.73
CA GLY A 388 -3.39 25.79 16.80
C GLY A 388 -2.22 24.85 17.04
N PRO A 389 -1.17 24.87 16.22
CA PRO A 389 -0.04 23.95 16.37
C PRO A 389 0.71 24.13 17.71
N PRO A 390 1.53 23.15 18.12
CA PRO A 390 2.34 23.29 19.33
C PRO A 390 3.36 24.42 19.18
N GLY A 391 3.61 25.16 20.27
CA GLY A 391 4.61 26.22 20.29
C GLY A 391 4.17 27.57 19.74
N VAL A 392 2.88 27.79 19.46
CA VAL A 392 2.33 29.11 19.04
C VAL A 392 2.01 30.05 20.19
N GLY A 393 2.21 29.65 21.45
CA GLY A 393 2.01 30.52 22.61
C GLY A 393 0.65 30.43 23.31
N LYS A 394 -0.17 29.42 23.01
CA LYS A 394 -1.51 29.19 23.63
C LYS A 394 -1.50 29.30 25.17
N THR A 395 -0.60 28.57 25.82
CA THR A 395 -0.44 28.59 27.29
C THR A 395 0.03 29.96 27.81
N SER A 396 0.88 30.64 27.03
CA SER A 396 1.40 31.97 27.38
C SER A 396 0.28 33.01 27.33
N LEU A 397 -0.61 32.95 26.34
CA LEU A 397 -1.79 33.82 26.26
C LEU A 397 -2.72 33.66 27.46
N GLY A 398 -3.00 32.42 27.89
CA GLY A 398 -3.78 32.18 29.11
C GLY A 398 -3.15 32.82 30.36
N LYS A 399 -1.81 32.80 30.45
CA LYS A 399 -1.07 33.46 31.54
C LYS A 399 -1.16 34.99 31.44
N SER A 400 -1.05 35.56 30.24
CA SER A 400 -1.19 37.00 30.00
C SER A 400 -2.60 37.49 30.32
N ILE A 401 -3.65 36.71 30.00
CA ILE A 401 -5.04 37.00 30.39
C ILE A 401 -5.17 37.06 31.92
N ALA A 402 -4.61 36.09 32.64
CA ALA A 402 -4.65 36.10 34.10
C ALA A 402 -3.88 37.30 34.70
N ARG A 403 -2.70 37.64 34.15
CA ARG A 403 -1.91 38.83 34.54
C ARG A 403 -2.68 40.12 34.28
N ALA A 404 -3.35 40.22 33.13
CA ALA A 404 -4.13 41.38 32.73
C ALA A 404 -5.34 41.59 33.66
N LEU A 405 -6.06 40.51 34.01
CA LEU A 405 -7.20 40.56 34.92
C LEU A 405 -6.80 40.69 36.41
N GLY A 406 -5.54 40.42 36.77
CA GLY A 406 -5.09 40.38 38.16
C GLY A 406 -5.58 39.15 38.93
N ARG A 407 -5.99 38.10 38.23
CA ARG A 407 -6.47 36.82 38.79
C ARG A 407 -5.33 35.83 38.96
N ARG A 408 -5.48 34.85 39.87
CA ARG A 408 -4.52 33.74 40.00
C ARG A 408 -4.61 32.83 38.77
N PHE A 409 -3.45 32.43 38.25
CA PHE A 409 -3.36 31.51 37.10
C PHE A 409 -3.12 30.07 37.56
N VAL A 410 -3.88 29.15 36.98
CA VAL A 410 -3.79 27.71 37.27
C VAL A 410 -3.81 26.95 35.95
N ARG A 411 -2.93 25.96 35.80
CA ARG A 411 -2.89 25.11 34.61
C ARG A 411 -3.20 23.67 34.98
N VAL A 412 -4.14 23.06 34.27
CA VAL A 412 -4.51 21.65 34.39
C VAL A 412 -4.31 20.98 33.04
N ALA A 413 -3.43 19.97 32.98
CA ALA A 413 -3.25 19.18 31.77
C ALA A 413 -4.29 18.05 31.74
N LEU A 414 -5.04 17.98 30.64
CA LEU A 414 -6.06 16.96 30.39
C LEU A 414 -5.57 15.85 29.44
N GLY A 415 -4.40 16.05 28.81
CA GLY A 415 -3.79 15.05 27.95
C GLY A 415 -3.55 13.73 28.69
N GLY A 416 -4.15 12.65 28.19
CA GLY A 416 -4.03 11.31 28.75
C GLY A 416 -5.02 10.98 29.87
N VAL A 417 -5.94 11.89 30.21
CA VAL A 417 -7.05 11.59 31.13
C VAL A 417 -8.04 10.64 30.44
N ARG A 418 -8.35 9.54 31.11
CA ARG A 418 -9.28 8.49 30.63
C ARG A 418 -10.41 8.16 31.59
N ASP A 419 -10.33 8.64 32.82
CA ASP A 419 -11.26 8.32 33.89
C ASP A 419 -11.93 9.60 34.40
N GLU A 420 -13.24 9.54 34.55
CA GLU A 420 -14.08 10.59 35.14
C GLU A 420 -13.64 10.95 36.58
N ALA A 421 -13.13 9.97 37.32
CA ALA A 421 -12.64 10.16 38.69
C ALA A 421 -11.47 11.14 38.79
N GLU A 422 -10.76 11.42 37.70
CA GLU A 422 -9.73 12.46 37.68
C GLU A 422 -10.32 13.88 37.72
N ILE A 423 -11.57 14.06 37.27
CA ILE A 423 -12.28 15.35 37.26
C ILE A 423 -13.18 15.47 38.49
N ARG A 424 -14.01 14.45 38.78
CA ARG A 424 -14.98 14.43 39.89
C ARG A 424 -14.47 13.81 41.19
N GLY A 425 -13.26 13.25 41.22
CA GLY A 425 -12.72 12.61 42.41
C GLY A 425 -13.28 11.22 42.68
N HIS A 426 -12.75 10.57 43.73
CA HIS A 426 -13.16 9.24 44.16
C HIS A 426 -14.21 9.34 45.26
N ARG A 427 -15.13 8.37 45.33
CA ARG A 427 -16.03 8.26 46.50
C ARG A 427 -15.22 8.10 47.78
N ARG A 428 -15.71 8.69 48.87
CA ARG A 428 -15.07 8.69 50.20
C ARG A 428 -15.18 7.32 50.90
N THR A 429 -14.53 6.28 50.36
CA THR A 429 -14.62 4.89 50.85
C THR A 429 -13.32 4.32 51.40
N TYR A 430 -12.16 4.81 50.95
CA TYR A 430 -10.83 4.33 51.39
C TYR A 430 -9.88 5.47 51.74
N ILE A 431 -8.83 5.19 52.53
CA ILE A 431 -7.83 6.18 53.00
C ILE A 431 -7.16 6.95 51.84
N GLY A 432 -6.98 6.29 50.68
CA GLY A 432 -6.38 6.87 49.48
C GLY A 432 -7.34 7.64 48.56
N SER A 433 -8.60 7.83 48.95
CA SER A 433 -9.57 8.56 48.13
C SER A 433 -9.19 10.04 48.07
N LEU A 434 -9.20 10.63 46.88
CA LEU A 434 -8.83 12.04 46.65
C LEU A 434 -9.93 12.78 45.89
N PRO A 435 -10.14 14.08 46.17
CA PRO A 435 -10.96 14.95 45.33
C PRO A 435 -10.41 15.03 43.90
N GLY A 436 -11.25 15.43 42.95
CA GLY A 436 -10.87 15.62 41.57
C GLY A 436 -9.84 16.74 41.35
N ARG A 437 -9.15 16.70 40.20
CA ARG A 437 -8.09 17.66 39.84
C ARG A 437 -8.58 19.11 39.88
N ILE A 438 -9.86 19.38 39.61
CA ILE A 438 -10.41 20.74 39.64
C ILE A 438 -10.29 21.33 41.05
N LEU A 439 -10.79 20.64 42.07
CA LEU A 439 -10.78 21.12 43.46
C LEU A 439 -9.38 21.09 44.08
N GLN A 440 -8.55 20.10 43.73
CA GLN A 440 -7.14 20.10 44.13
C GLN A 440 -6.41 21.36 43.65
N ASN A 441 -6.65 21.78 42.40
CA ASN A 441 -6.02 22.95 41.82
C ASN A 441 -6.65 24.26 42.32
N LEU A 442 -7.94 24.26 42.68
CA LEU A 442 -8.61 25.38 43.33
C LEU A 442 -8.01 25.66 44.72
N ARG A 443 -7.73 24.61 45.50
CA ARG A 443 -6.98 24.69 46.76
C ARG A 443 -5.60 25.31 46.56
N LYS A 444 -4.86 24.91 45.51
CA LYS A 444 -3.54 25.50 45.18
C LYS A 444 -3.65 26.99 44.79
N ALA A 445 -4.71 27.38 44.10
CA ALA A 445 -4.96 28.77 43.73
C ALA A 445 -5.26 29.66 44.94
N GLY A 446 -5.97 29.09 45.94
CA GLY A 446 -6.33 29.76 47.19
C GLY A 446 -7.35 30.88 47.04
N THR A 447 -8.04 30.95 45.89
CA THR A 447 -9.06 31.95 45.55
C THR A 447 -10.17 31.30 44.73
N LYS A 448 -11.41 31.81 44.79
CA LYS A 448 -12.59 31.26 44.09
C LYS A 448 -12.77 31.71 42.64
N ASN A 449 -12.09 32.77 42.20
CA ASN A 449 -12.16 33.32 40.84
C ASN A 449 -10.83 33.23 40.03
N PRO A 450 -10.09 32.11 40.07
CA PRO A 450 -8.87 31.96 39.28
C PRO A 450 -9.19 31.81 37.78
N VAL A 451 -8.16 31.99 36.95
CA VAL A 451 -8.17 31.59 35.53
C VAL A 451 -7.62 30.17 35.44
N PHE A 452 -8.46 29.24 35.00
CA PHE A 452 -8.11 27.85 34.74
C PHE A 452 -7.78 27.66 33.27
N LEU A 453 -6.53 27.32 32.98
CA LEU A 453 -6.11 26.86 31.67
C LEU A 453 -6.21 25.34 31.60
N LEU A 454 -7.18 24.84 30.84
CA LEU A 454 -7.34 23.42 30.51
C LEU A 454 -6.52 23.10 29.26
N ASP A 455 -5.37 22.47 29.47
CA ASP A 455 -4.37 22.19 28.43
C ASP A 455 -4.63 20.83 27.76
N GLU A 456 -4.51 20.77 26.43
CA GLU A 456 -4.69 19.56 25.61
C GLU A 456 -6.08 18.87 25.75
N VAL A 457 -7.17 19.64 25.62
CA VAL A 457 -8.56 19.12 25.65
C VAL A 457 -8.82 18.11 24.51
N ASP A 458 -8.09 18.23 23.40
CA ASP A 458 -8.15 17.34 22.24
C ASP A 458 -7.57 15.93 22.47
N LYS A 459 -6.92 15.70 23.62
CA LYS A 459 -6.28 14.42 23.97
C LYS A 459 -7.00 13.67 25.10
N LEU A 460 -8.29 13.96 25.29
CA LEU A 460 -9.17 13.19 26.17
C LEU A 460 -9.45 11.82 25.56
N GLY A 461 -9.27 10.75 26.33
CA GLY A 461 -9.58 9.38 25.89
C GLY A 461 -10.85 8.86 26.57
N ALA A 462 -11.66 8.10 25.85
CA ALA A 462 -12.79 7.37 26.43
C ALA A 462 -12.38 5.90 26.68
N ASP A 463 -12.48 5.43 27.92
CA ASP A 463 -12.35 4.01 28.30
C ASP A 463 -13.71 3.48 28.81
N PHE A 464 -13.87 2.15 28.90
CA PHE A 464 -15.11 1.48 29.33
C PHE A 464 -15.62 1.86 30.74
N ARG A 465 -14.84 2.60 31.54
CA ARG A 465 -15.14 2.93 32.96
C ARG A 465 -15.86 4.26 33.19
N GLY A 466 -15.99 5.12 32.17
CA GLY A 466 -16.67 6.41 32.28
C GLY A 466 -16.24 7.40 31.20
N ASP A 467 -17.05 8.43 30.97
CA ASP A 467 -16.77 9.46 29.96
C ASP A 467 -16.25 10.76 30.64
N PRO A 468 -14.92 11.03 30.60
CA PRO A 468 -14.37 12.26 31.18
C PRO A 468 -14.88 13.53 30.49
N ALA A 469 -15.37 13.45 29.24
CA ALA A 469 -15.97 14.60 28.57
C ALA A 469 -17.27 15.04 29.24
N ALA A 470 -18.08 14.09 29.69
CA ALA A 470 -19.33 14.38 30.42
C ALA A 470 -19.07 15.10 31.75
N ALA A 471 -18.03 14.70 32.49
CA ALA A 471 -17.64 15.41 33.72
C ALA A 471 -17.07 16.80 33.45
N LEU A 472 -16.32 16.99 32.34
CA LEU A 472 -15.87 18.32 31.92
C LEU A 472 -17.03 19.22 31.51
N LEU A 473 -18.06 18.68 30.86
CA LEU A 473 -19.27 19.43 30.50
C LEU A 473 -19.94 20.03 31.73
N GLU A 474 -20.08 19.29 32.82
CA GLU A 474 -20.65 19.81 34.07
C GLU A 474 -19.83 20.96 34.67
N VAL A 475 -18.49 20.84 34.63
CA VAL A 475 -17.57 21.88 35.12
C VAL A 475 -17.62 23.13 34.26
N LEU A 476 -17.80 22.96 32.95
CA LEU A 476 -17.71 24.02 31.94
C LEU A 476 -19.05 24.70 31.66
N ASP A 477 -20.17 24.01 31.77
CA ASP A 477 -21.49 24.55 31.47
C ASP A 477 -21.89 25.61 32.52
N PRO A 478 -22.11 26.88 32.12
CA PRO A 478 -22.56 27.94 33.04
C PRO A 478 -23.88 27.65 33.77
N GLU A 479 -24.72 26.76 33.23
CA GLU A 479 -25.98 26.36 33.85
C GLU A 479 -25.79 25.23 34.90
N GLN A 480 -24.65 24.54 34.93
CA GLN A 480 -24.40 23.43 35.87
C GLN A 480 -23.26 23.71 36.85
N ASN A 481 -22.28 24.53 36.45
CA ASN A 481 -21.05 24.73 37.22
C ASN A 481 -21.23 25.39 38.60
N HIS A 482 -22.38 26.00 38.86
CA HIS A 482 -22.73 26.57 40.16
C HIS A 482 -23.11 25.51 41.21
N THR A 483 -23.46 24.30 40.75
CA THR A 483 -23.81 23.12 41.58
C THR A 483 -22.87 21.94 41.31
N PHE A 484 -21.61 22.20 40.95
CA PHE A 484 -20.67 21.12 40.63
C PHE A 484 -20.47 20.19 41.83
N ASN A 485 -20.73 18.88 41.63
CA ASN A 485 -20.66 17.90 42.71
C ASN A 485 -19.46 16.95 42.53
N ASP A 486 -18.50 17.04 43.44
CA ASP A 486 -17.34 16.13 43.50
C ASP A 486 -17.66 14.91 44.39
N HIS A 487 -17.36 13.71 43.90
CA HIS A 487 -17.67 12.43 44.56
C HIS A 487 -16.98 12.27 45.93
N TYR A 488 -15.86 12.96 46.17
CA TYR A 488 -15.16 12.92 47.46
C TYR A 488 -15.79 13.89 48.46
N LEU A 489 -16.18 15.08 48.00
CA LEU A 489 -16.75 16.15 48.83
C LEU A 489 -18.23 15.95 49.14
N GLU A 490 -18.98 15.38 48.20
CA GLU A 490 -20.42 15.12 48.30
C GLU A 490 -21.21 16.38 48.73
N VAL A 491 -20.74 17.55 48.29
CA VAL A 491 -21.37 18.87 48.46
C VAL A 491 -21.15 19.68 47.19
N ASP A 492 -22.11 20.55 46.89
CA ASP A 492 -22.04 21.39 45.71
C ASP A 492 -21.01 22.50 45.92
N PHE A 493 -20.14 22.69 44.92
CA PHE A 493 -19.15 23.74 44.89
C PHE A 493 -19.40 24.70 43.72
N ASP A 494 -19.53 25.99 44.01
CA ASP A 494 -19.79 27.02 42.99
C ASP A 494 -18.51 27.36 42.20
N LEU A 495 -18.46 26.93 40.94
CA LEU A 495 -17.38 27.23 39.98
C LEU A 495 -17.74 28.40 39.05
N SER A 496 -18.89 29.05 39.19
CA SER A 496 -19.38 30.08 38.25
C SER A 496 -18.46 31.30 38.13
N GLN A 497 -17.63 31.59 39.13
CA GLN A 497 -16.66 32.71 39.11
C GLN A 497 -15.28 32.33 38.53
N VAL A 498 -15.05 31.04 38.29
CA VAL A 498 -13.84 30.55 37.62
C VAL A 498 -13.92 30.92 36.14
N MET A 499 -12.82 31.43 35.59
CA MET A 499 -12.72 31.66 34.15
C MET A 499 -11.98 30.48 33.53
N PHE A 500 -12.66 29.69 32.71
CA PHE A 500 -12.06 28.58 31.99
C PHE A 500 -11.53 29.05 30.64
N VAL A 501 -10.31 28.64 30.32
CA VAL A 501 -9.65 28.83 29.03
C VAL A 501 -9.14 27.47 28.59
N CYS A 502 -9.59 26.99 27.44
CA CYS A 502 -9.20 25.72 26.86
C CYS A 502 -8.09 25.92 25.84
N THR A 503 -7.25 24.90 25.67
CA THR A 503 -6.33 24.83 24.54
C THR A 503 -6.38 23.47 23.89
N ALA A 504 -6.21 23.45 22.58
CA ALA A 504 -6.15 22.23 21.78
C ALA A 504 -5.17 22.42 20.62
N ASN A 505 -4.69 21.30 20.06
CA ASN A 505 -3.90 21.33 18.83
C ASN A 505 -4.79 21.20 17.60
N SER A 506 -5.86 20.41 17.69
CA SER A 506 -6.86 20.23 16.64
C SER A 506 -8.28 20.23 17.23
N LEU A 507 -9.28 20.59 16.43
CA LEU A 507 -10.69 20.46 16.79
C LEU A 507 -11.19 19.01 16.73
N TYR A 508 -10.55 18.15 15.93
CA TYR A 508 -11.02 16.79 15.65
C TYR A 508 -11.11 15.91 16.89
N GLY A 509 -10.20 16.10 17.85
CA GLY A 509 -10.17 15.33 19.11
C GLY A 509 -11.12 15.84 20.19
N ILE A 510 -11.86 16.94 19.95
CA ILE A 510 -12.74 17.53 20.95
C ILE A 510 -14.18 17.01 20.73
N PRO A 511 -14.85 16.50 21.77
CA PRO A 511 -16.25 16.11 21.70
C PRO A 511 -17.16 17.25 21.19
N PRO A 512 -18.09 17.01 20.25
CA PRO A 512 -18.95 18.05 19.67
C PRO A 512 -19.72 18.87 20.71
N ALA A 513 -20.22 18.20 21.77
CA ALA A 513 -20.95 18.85 22.86
C ALA A 513 -20.12 19.93 23.59
N LEU A 514 -18.79 19.78 23.64
CA LEU A 514 -17.89 20.78 24.20
C LEU A 514 -17.63 21.92 23.20
N ILE A 515 -17.51 21.61 21.91
CA ILE A 515 -17.26 22.62 20.85
C ILE A 515 -18.40 23.64 20.81
N ASP A 516 -19.65 23.21 20.93
CA ASP A 516 -20.83 24.09 20.91
C ASP A 516 -20.87 25.10 22.07
N ARG A 517 -20.12 24.85 23.14
CA ARG A 517 -19.99 25.72 24.32
C ARG A 517 -18.73 26.59 24.29
N MET A 518 -17.89 26.44 23.26
CA MET A 518 -16.61 27.12 23.15
C MET A 518 -16.61 28.20 22.07
N GLU A 519 -15.92 29.30 22.36
CA GLU A 519 -15.50 30.27 21.36
C GLU A 519 -14.11 29.88 20.84
N ILE A 520 -14.08 29.36 19.61
CA ILE A 520 -12.85 28.86 18.99
C ILE A 520 -12.05 30.04 18.42
N ILE A 521 -10.86 30.26 18.98
CA ILE A 521 -9.87 31.21 18.46
C ILE A 521 -8.72 30.42 17.86
N ARG A 522 -8.53 30.53 16.54
CA ARG A 522 -7.47 29.83 15.81
C ARG A 522 -6.17 30.64 15.83
N LEU A 523 -5.09 30.00 16.23
CA LEU A 523 -3.74 30.55 16.20
C LEU A 523 -2.96 29.88 15.07
N PRO A 524 -2.70 30.59 13.96
CA PRO A 524 -1.85 30.07 12.90
C PRO A 524 -0.40 29.92 13.37
N GLY A 525 0.41 29.23 12.57
CA GLY A 525 1.86 29.23 12.74
C GLY A 525 2.46 30.61 12.49
N TYR A 526 3.72 30.78 12.87
CA TYR A 526 4.47 32.02 12.64
C TYR A 526 5.24 31.99 11.32
N LEU A 527 5.28 33.12 10.62
CA LEU A 527 6.18 33.36 9.49
C LEU A 527 7.65 33.39 9.94
N GLU A 528 8.58 33.18 9.02
CA GLU A 528 10.03 33.21 9.32
C GLU A 528 10.45 34.54 9.98
N THR A 529 9.96 35.66 9.45
CA THR A 529 10.19 37.00 9.98
C THR A 529 9.66 37.16 11.40
N GLU A 530 8.44 36.68 11.65
CA GLU A 530 7.83 36.69 12.98
C GLU A 530 8.60 35.81 13.97
N LYS A 531 9.06 34.62 13.57
CA LYS A 531 9.87 33.75 14.43
C LYS A 531 11.21 34.37 14.81
N ILE A 532 11.85 35.07 13.88
CA ILE A 532 13.10 35.80 14.16
C ILE A 532 12.85 36.88 15.19
N GLU A 533 11.75 37.64 15.04
CA GLU A 533 11.41 38.72 15.96
C GLU A 533 11.00 38.19 17.35
N ILE A 534 10.22 37.10 17.42
CA ILE A 534 9.90 36.40 18.67
C ILE A 534 11.16 35.87 19.34
N GLY A 535 12.06 35.28 18.54
CA GLY A 535 13.37 34.80 18.98
C GLY A 535 14.18 35.92 19.63
N ARG A 536 14.26 37.07 18.96
CA ARG A 536 15.01 38.25 19.42
C ARG A 536 14.42 38.87 20.68
N SER A 537 13.11 39.13 20.67
CA SER A 537 12.45 39.98 21.67
C SER A 537 12.03 39.21 22.92
N PHE A 538 11.82 37.89 22.82
CA PHE A 538 11.34 37.08 23.96
C PHE A 538 12.23 35.88 24.29
N LEU A 539 12.54 35.03 23.31
CA LEU A 539 13.19 33.74 23.60
C LEU A 539 14.64 33.91 24.03
N VAL A 540 15.42 34.75 23.36
CA VAL A 540 16.82 34.99 23.71
C VAL A 540 16.97 35.58 25.11
N PRO A 541 16.27 36.68 25.50
CA PRO A 541 16.34 37.21 26.85
C PRO A 541 15.95 36.18 27.92
N LYS A 542 14.83 35.48 27.70
CA LYS A 542 14.32 34.45 28.61
C LYS A 542 15.31 33.30 28.82
N GLN A 543 15.98 32.83 27.76
CA GLN A 543 16.94 31.74 27.86
C GLN A 543 18.30 32.18 28.40
N ILE A 544 18.70 33.45 28.23
CA ILE A 544 19.88 34.03 28.91
C ILE A 544 19.66 34.02 30.42
N GLU A 545 18.51 34.52 30.89
CA GLU A 545 18.16 34.55 32.30
C GLU A 545 18.07 33.13 32.89
N ALA A 546 17.38 32.21 32.21
CA ALA A 546 17.25 30.83 32.66
C ALA A 546 18.59 30.06 32.70
N ALA A 547 19.57 30.45 31.90
CA ALA A 547 20.92 29.87 31.91
C ALA A 547 21.87 30.54 32.93
N GLY A 548 21.41 31.56 33.65
CA GLY A 548 22.23 32.32 34.61
C GLY A 548 23.30 33.18 33.94
N LEU A 549 23.12 33.54 32.67
CA LEU A 549 24.02 34.44 31.94
C LEU A 549 23.60 35.91 32.18
N ALA A 550 24.56 36.82 32.20
CA ALA A 550 24.29 38.25 32.19
C ALA A 550 23.82 38.68 30.79
N SER A 551 22.96 39.70 30.71
CA SER A 551 22.42 40.24 29.45
C SER A 551 23.49 40.69 28.44
N GLY A 552 24.70 41.00 28.92
CA GLY A 552 25.86 41.34 28.10
C GLY A 552 26.71 40.16 27.60
N ASP A 553 26.50 38.93 28.08
CA ASP A 553 27.38 37.78 27.77
C ASP A 553 27.19 37.22 26.36
N LEU A 554 26.00 37.38 25.78
CA LEU A 554 25.63 36.78 24.49
C LEU A 554 24.97 37.80 23.57
N LYS A 555 25.45 37.89 22.33
CA LYS A 555 24.79 38.60 21.23
C LYS A 555 24.50 37.65 20.07
N ILE A 556 23.23 37.51 19.71
CA ILE A 556 22.80 36.77 18.52
C ILE A 556 22.24 37.79 17.53
N GLY A 557 22.82 37.84 16.33
CA GLY A 557 22.32 38.69 15.24
C GLY A 557 21.15 38.07 14.50
N MET A 558 20.40 38.88 13.75
CA MET A 558 19.31 38.40 12.87
C MET A 558 19.76 37.32 11.87
N PRO A 559 20.94 37.41 11.22
CA PRO A 559 21.40 36.35 10.32
C PRO A 559 21.57 35.00 11.02
N THR A 560 22.04 35.01 12.27
CA THR A 560 22.20 33.79 13.08
C THR A 560 20.85 33.21 13.49
N LEU A 561 19.89 34.05 13.92
CA LEU A 561 18.53 33.58 14.22
C LEU A 561 17.85 32.99 12.97
N LYS A 562 18.00 33.64 11.81
CA LYS A 562 17.53 33.13 10.52
C LYS A 562 18.13 31.76 10.21
N ALA A 563 19.44 31.61 10.40
CA ALA A 563 20.12 30.34 10.20
C ALA A 563 19.65 29.25 11.19
N ILE A 564 19.37 29.58 12.46
CA ILE A 564 18.79 28.63 13.42
C ILE A 564 17.40 28.18 12.96
N VAL A 565 16.54 29.13 12.55
CA VAL A 565 15.19 28.83 12.06
C VAL A 565 15.25 27.89 10.84
N ASN A 566 16.11 28.18 9.86
CA ASN A 566 16.10 27.45 8.58
C ASN A 566 16.89 26.12 8.63
N ARG A 567 17.99 26.03 9.40
CA ARG A 567 18.89 24.87 9.41
C ARG A 567 18.68 23.90 10.57
N TYR A 568 18.05 24.35 11.66
CA TYR A 568 17.93 23.58 12.90
C TYR A 568 16.50 23.45 13.43
N THR A 569 15.50 24.07 12.79
CA THR A 569 14.08 23.91 13.16
C THR A 569 13.21 23.56 11.96
N ARG A 570 12.18 22.73 12.17
CA ARG A 570 11.08 22.47 11.21
C ARG A 570 9.78 22.32 12.01
N GLU A 571 9.07 23.43 12.20
CA GLU A 571 7.84 23.53 13.00
C GLU A 571 7.02 24.76 12.58
N ALA A 572 5.73 24.83 12.95
CA ALA A 572 4.91 26.04 12.79
C ALA A 572 5.12 27.06 13.92
N GLY A 573 5.34 26.57 15.15
CA GLY A 573 5.59 27.40 16.34
C GLY A 573 7.07 27.77 16.52
N VAL A 574 7.43 28.05 17.77
CA VAL A 574 8.81 28.40 18.17
C VAL A 574 9.37 27.49 19.29
N ARG A 575 8.82 26.28 19.46
CA ARG A 575 9.19 25.39 20.58
C ARG A 575 10.59 24.80 20.38
N ASN A 576 10.90 24.32 19.18
CA ASN A 576 12.25 23.85 18.85
C ASN A 576 13.22 25.03 18.73
N LEU A 577 12.78 26.18 18.21
CA LEU A 577 13.59 27.41 18.22
C LEU A 577 14.04 27.77 19.65
N GLU A 578 13.11 27.76 20.62
CA GLU A 578 13.44 27.98 22.04
C GLU A 578 14.43 26.92 22.57
N ARG A 579 14.26 25.64 22.20
CA ARG A 579 15.18 24.55 22.62
C ARG A 579 16.60 24.73 22.07
N GLU A 580 16.74 25.12 20.81
CA GLU A 580 18.06 25.35 20.20
C GLU A 580 18.74 26.59 20.77
N ILE A 581 18.00 27.69 20.98
CA ILE A 581 18.51 28.87 21.70
C ILE A 581 18.94 28.48 23.13
N ALA A 582 18.13 27.71 23.84
CA ALA A 582 18.47 27.23 25.19
C ALA A 582 19.72 26.33 25.19
N SER A 583 19.89 25.49 24.15
CA SER A 583 21.07 24.64 23.97
C SER A 583 22.34 25.48 23.78
N LEU A 584 22.25 26.52 22.94
CA LEU A 584 23.32 27.50 22.74
C LEU A 584 23.68 28.22 24.05
N CYS A 585 22.70 28.75 24.78
CA CYS A 585 22.91 29.41 26.06
C CYS A 585 23.55 28.47 27.09
N ARG A 586 23.08 27.21 27.21
CA ARG A 586 23.68 26.22 28.13
C ARG A 586 25.14 25.89 27.78
N LYS A 587 25.48 25.77 26.50
CA LYS A 587 26.87 25.52 26.08
C LYS A 587 27.78 26.71 26.38
N LEU A 588 27.27 27.93 26.25
CA LEU A 588 28.00 29.14 26.64
C LEU A 588 28.13 29.25 28.16
N ALA A 589 27.08 28.96 28.92
CA ALA A 589 27.12 28.92 30.38
C ALA A 589 28.17 27.90 30.88
N LYS A 590 28.23 26.71 30.26
CA LYS A 590 29.29 25.72 30.54
C LYS A 590 30.70 26.28 30.33
N LYS A 591 30.94 26.94 29.20
CA LYS A 591 32.25 27.56 28.90
C LYS A 591 32.59 28.69 29.87
N LYS A 592 31.59 29.47 30.30
CA LYS A 592 31.76 30.54 31.28
C LYS A 592 32.09 29.99 32.67
N ALA A 593 31.40 28.93 33.09
CA ALA A 593 31.70 28.23 34.34
C ALA A 593 33.09 27.57 34.33
N ALA A 594 33.57 27.12 33.16
CA ALA A 594 34.92 26.58 32.98
C ALA A 594 36.03 27.67 32.91
N GLY A 595 35.69 28.96 32.98
CA GLY A 595 36.63 30.07 32.88
C GLY A 595 37.18 30.33 31.47
N GLU A 596 36.62 29.68 30.44
CA GLU A 596 37.06 29.81 29.04
C GLU A 596 36.50 31.07 28.35
N LEU A 597 35.55 31.77 28.98
CA LEU A 597 34.93 32.97 28.45
C LEU A 597 35.33 34.21 29.26
N LYS A 598 36.11 35.10 28.64
CA LYS A 598 36.59 36.34 29.25
C LYS A 598 35.81 37.60 28.82
N GLY A 599 34.65 37.45 28.17
CA GLY A 599 33.82 38.59 27.73
C GLY A 599 32.61 38.20 26.88
N ARG A 600 31.99 39.22 26.25
CA ARG A 600 30.80 39.08 25.40
C ARG A 600 31.08 38.21 24.18
N VAL A 601 30.24 37.20 23.96
CA VAL A 601 30.30 36.30 22.80
C VAL A 601 29.28 36.72 21.76
N THR A 602 29.73 36.94 20.52
CA THR A 602 28.85 37.10 19.37
C THR A 602 28.85 35.81 18.57
N VAL A 603 27.67 35.21 18.40
CA VAL A 603 27.53 33.94 17.64
C VAL A 603 27.10 34.27 16.22
N THR A 604 27.92 33.87 15.24
CA THR A 604 27.64 34.02 13.81
C THR A 604 27.01 32.75 13.23
N PRO A 605 26.44 32.77 12.00
CA PRO A 605 25.89 31.57 11.36
C PRO A 605 26.90 30.42 11.23
N ASP A 606 28.19 30.72 11.01
CA ASP A 606 29.24 29.71 10.81
C ASP A 606 29.65 29.03 12.13
N ASP A 607 29.43 29.70 13.25
CA ASP A 607 29.66 29.14 14.58
C ASP A 607 28.60 28.11 14.99
N LEU A 608 27.45 28.07 14.31
CA LEU A 608 26.31 27.25 14.70
C LEU A 608 26.64 25.76 14.73
N ASP A 609 27.43 25.25 13.78
CA ASP A 609 27.80 23.83 13.76
C ASP A 609 28.61 23.42 14.99
N ARG A 610 29.47 24.33 15.49
CA ARG A 610 30.25 24.13 16.72
C ARG A 610 29.36 24.04 17.96
N TYR A 611 28.25 24.77 17.99
CA TYR A 611 27.37 24.83 19.15
C TYR A 611 26.13 23.93 19.06
N LEU A 612 25.55 23.70 17.89
CA LEU A 612 24.31 22.93 17.73
C LEU A 612 24.55 21.56 17.07
N GLY A 613 25.77 21.31 16.59
CA GLY A 613 26.10 20.14 15.78
C GLY A 613 25.84 20.41 14.29
N PRO A 614 26.06 19.41 13.42
CA PRO A 614 25.82 19.58 11.99
C PRO A 614 24.36 20.00 11.70
N THR A 615 24.19 20.77 10.63
CA THR A 615 22.88 21.17 10.09
C THR A 615 21.91 19.98 10.05
N ARG A 616 20.74 20.13 10.67
CA ARG A 616 19.75 19.03 10.82
C ARG A 616 18.75 18.99 9.69
N TYR A 617 18.40 20.16 9.16
CA TYR A 617 17.50 20.31 8.03
C TYR A 617 18.29 20.96 6.91
N LEU A 618 18.45 20.23 5.82
CA LEU A 618 18.91 20.82 4.56
C LEU A 618 17.80 21.75 4.08
N GLU A 619 18.16 22.89 3.51
CA GLU A 619 17.18 23.71 2.76
C GLU A 619 16.44 22.79 1.81
N SER A 620 15.11 22.79 1.88
CA SER A 620 14.26 21.91 1.08
C SER A 620 14.49 22.25 -0.39
N GLN A 621 15.43 21.54 -1.02
CA GLN A 621 15.63 21.58 -2.46
C GLN A 621 14.44 20.86 -3.07
N ILE A 622 13.40 21.62 -3.35
CA ILE A 622 12.38 21.17 -4.29
C ILE A 622 13.05 21.10 -5.65
N GLU A 623 12.79 20.01 -6.35
CA GLU A 623 13.26 19.82 -7.71
C GLU A 623 12.55 20.83 -8.62
N LEU A 624 13.14 22.02 -8.81
CA LEU A 624 12.64 23.08 -9.70
C LEU A 624 12.86 22.77 -11.19
N LYS A 625 13.03 21.50 -11.55
CA LYS A 625 13.16 21.03 -12.93
C LYS A 625 11.90 20.29 -13.34
N SER A 626 11.31 20.71 -14.46
CA SER A 626 10.17 20.01 -15.05
C SER A 626 10.51 18.56 -15.32
N ARG A 627 9.64 17.63 -14.89
CA ARG A 627 9.85 16.19 -15.01
C ARG A 627 8.56 15.49 -15.41
N ILE A 628 8.71 14.37 -16.09
CA ILE A 628 7.60 13.49 -16.46
C ILE A 628 7.19 12.66 -15.25
N GLY A 629 5.89 12.55 -15.00
CA GLY A 629 5.34 11.72 -13.93
C GLY A 629 5.59 12.27 -12.52
N VAL A 630 5.95 13.55 -12.39
CA VAL A 630 6.19 14.20 -11.10
C VAL A 630 5.27 15.41 -10.99
N ALA A 631 4.63 15.71 -9.87
CA ALA A 631 3.87 16.96 -9.70
C ALA A 631 3.97 17.51 -8.29
N ASN A 632 4.05 18.83 -8.14
CA ASN A 632 4.13 19.50 -6.84
C ASN A 632 2.71 19.77 -6.31
N GLY A 633 2.40 19.20 -5.14
CA GLY A 633 1.15 19.39 -4.42
C GLY A 633 1.38 20.15 -3.12
N LEU A 634 0.37 20.89 -2.67
CA LEU A 634 0.40 21.53 -1.35
C LEU A 634 -0.40 20.71 -0.35
N ALA A 635 0.26 20.33 0.75
CA ALA A 635 -0.35 19.59 1.83
C ALA A 635 -0.45 20.45 3.09
N TRP A 636 -1.48 20.17 3.88
CA TRP A 636 -1.59 20.66 5.23
C TRP A 636 -1.20 19.55 6.19
N THR A 637 -0.32 19.85 7.15
CA THR A 637 0.08 18.94 8.21
C THR A 637 -0.14 19.61 9.56
N GLU A 638 -0.13 18.82 10.64
CA GLU A 638 -0.25 19.33 12.02
C GLU A 638 0.87 20.30 12.41
N VAL A 639 2.01 20.27 11.69
CA VAL A 639 3.15 21.17 11.90
C VAL A 639 3.18 22.34 10.92
N GLY A 640 2.12 22.54 10.13
CA GLY A 640 1.96 23.60 9.13
C GLY A 640 1.83 23.09 7.70
N GLY A 641 1.90 24.00 6.72
CA GLY A 641 1.89 23.62 5.32
C GLY A 641 3.22 23.00 4.87
N ASP A 642 3.13 22.08 3.91
CA ASP A 642 4.29 21.49 3.25
C ASP A 642 4.06 21.34 1.74
N VAL A 643 5.16 21.28 0.98
CA VAL A 643 5.11 20.96 -0.45
C VAL A 643 5.48 19.50 -0.63
N LEU A 644 4.58 18.74 -1.25
CA LEU A 644 4.77 17.32 -1.53
C LEU A 644 5.00 17.11 -3.02
N THR A 645 6.03 16.34 -3.35
CA THR A 645 6.30 15.91 -4.72
C THR A 645 5.64 14.56 -4.94
N ILE A 646 4.58 14.48 -5.75
CA ILE A 646 3.94 13.21 -6.11
C ILE A 646 4.67 12.62 -7.31
N GLU A 647 5.10 11.36 -7.20
CA GLU A 647 5.81 10.64 -8.25
C GLU A 647 4.93 9.51 -8.79
N VAL A 648 4.96 9.30 -10.10
CA VAL A 648 4.21 8.25 -10.78
C VAL A 648 5.13 7.49 -11.72
N SER A 649 5.11 6.17 -11.60
CA SER A 649 5.80 5.26 -12.50
C SER A 649 4.79 4.37 -13.22
N ILE A 650 5.06 4.07 -14.48
CA ILE A 650 4.24 3.19 -15.31
C ILE A 650 5.03 1.92 -15.58
N LEU A 651 4.39 0.79 -15.31
CA LEU A 651 4.97 -0.53 -15.45
C LEU A 651 4.06 -1.36 -16.38
N PRO A 652 4.60 -2.23 -17.25
CA PRO A 652 3.78 -3.24 -17.91
C PRO A 652 3.13 -4.17 -16.88
N GLY A 653 1.82 -4.40 -16.99
CA GLY A 653 1.04 -4.94 -15.88
C GLY A 653 -0.33 -5.52 -16.25
N LYS A 654 -1.20 -5.68 -15.25
CA LYS A 654 -2.58 -6.17 -15.41
C LYS A 654 -3.65 -5.09 -15.18
N GLY A 655 -3.23 -3.84 -14.97
CA GLY A 655 -4.13 -2.72 -14.70
C GLY A 655 -4.24 -2.33 -13.24
N GLU A 656 -3.27 -2.69 -12.40
CA GLU A 656 -3.26 -2.38 -10.99
C GLU A 656 -2.86 -0.92 -10.74
N LEU A 657 -3.61 -0.23 -9.87
CA LEU A 657 -3.24 1.07 -9.34
C LEU A 657 -2.61 0.88 -7.96
N LEU A 658 -1.29 1.00 -7.88
CA LEU A 658 -0.50 0.88 -6.67
C LEU A 658 -0.33 2.28 -6.05
N LEU A 659 -0.86 2.47 -4.84
CA LEU A 659 -0.78 3.74 -4.12
C LEU A 659 0.11 3.54 -2.87
N THR A 660 1.21 4.29 -2.78
CA THR A 660 2.21 4.14 -1.70
C THR A 660 2.60 5.48 -1.07
N GLY A 661 3.11 5.44 0.16
CA GLY A 661 3.44 6.65 0.94
C GLY A 661 2.68 6.81 2.26
N LYS A 662 2.18 5.70 2.85
CA LYS A 662 1.29 5.70 4.04
C LYS A 662 0.04 6.57 3.87
N LEU A 663 -0.67 6.30 2.77
CA LEU A 663 -1.91 6.97 2.39
C LEU A 663 -3.09 6.37 3.15
N GLY A 664 -3.92 7.25 3.73
CA GLY A 664 -5.23 6.87 4.30
C GLY A 664 -6.27 6.62 3.22
N ASP A 665 -7.48 6.22 3.62
CA ASP A 665 -8.52 5.73 2.71
C ASP A 665 -9.05 6.84 1.79
N VAL A 666 -9.22 8.06 2.30
CA VAL A 666 -9.72 9.21 1.50
C VAL A 666 -8.72 9.57 0.39
N MET A 667 -7.43 9.49 0.70
CA MET A 667 -6.39 9.76 -0.29
C MET A 667 -6.30 8.64 -1.34
N ARG A 668 -6.57 7.39 -0.96
CA ARG A 668 -6.67 6.26 -1.91
C ARG A 668 -7.85 6.41 -2.86
N GLU A 669 -9.02 6.80 -2.34
CA GLU A 669 -10.20 7.13 -3.15
C GLU A 669 -9.91 8.26 -4.12
N SER A 670 -9.20 9.30 -3.68
CA SER A 670 -8.77 10.40 -4.55
C SER A 670 -7.85 9.92 -5.68
N GLY A 671 -6.95 8.97 -5.41
CA GLY A 671 -6.14 8.32 -6.44
C GLY A 671 -6.97 7.52 -7.45
N GLN A 672 -8.02 6.82 -6.99
CA GLN A 672 -8.97 6.12 -7.87
C GLN A 672 -9.82 7.07 -8.70
N ALA A 673 -10.25 8.19 -8.13
CA ALA A 673 -11.00 9.24 -8.84
C ALA A 673 -10.13 9.87 -9.94
N ALA A 674 -8.87 10.19 -9.64
CA ALA A 674 -7.88 10.66 -10.61
C ALA A 674 -7.66 9.65 -11.75
N MET A 675 -7.55 8.36 -11.44
CA MET A 675 -7.42 7.31 -12.45
C MET A 675 -8.68 7.19 -13.30
N THR A 676 -9.87 7.27 -12.69
CA THR A 676 -11.15 7.21 -13.39
C THR A 676 -11.34 8.40 -14.33
N TYR A 677 -10.97 9.61 -13.89
CA TYR A 677 -10.94 10.80 -14.74
C TYR A 677 -10.00 10.62 -15.94
N THR A 678 -8.78 10.16 -15.67
CA THR A 678 -7.78 9.92 -16.73
C THR A 678 -8.28 8.90 -17.76
N ARG A 679 -8.95 7.84 -17.31
CA ARG A 679 -9.59 6.84 -18.18
C ARG A 679 -10.73 7.43 -19.01
N SER A 680 -11.59 8.26 -18.42
CA SER A 680 -12.71 8.87 -19.15
C SER A 680 -12.24 9.86 -20.21
N ARG A 681 -11.04 10.44 -20.04
CA ARG A 681 -10.38 11.36 -20.96
C ARG A 681 -9.31 10.71 -21.86
N ALA A 682 -9.18 9.38 -21.86
CA ALA A 682 -8.10 8.67 -22.57
C ALA A 682 -7.94 9.12 -24.04
N ALA A 683 -9.03 9.19 -24.80
CA ALA A 683 -8.99 9.61 -26.21
C ALA A 683 -8.52 11.07 -26.39
N GLN A 684 -8.94 11.98 -25.52
CA GLN A 684 -8.57 13.40 -25.58
C GLN A 684 -7.11 13.62 -25.15
N LEU A 685 -6.61 12.76 -24.27
CA LEU A 685 -5.22 12.75 -23.81
C LEU A 685 -4.28 11.98 -24.76
N GLY A 686 -4.79 11.41 -25.86
CA GLY A 686 -4.00 10.61 -26.80
C GLY A 686 -3.54 9.25 -26.25
N LEU A 687 -4.24 8.72 -25.24
CA LEU A 687 -3.97 7.43 -24.62
C LEU A 687 -4.80 6.32 -25.29
N ASP A 688 -4.25 5.10 -25.33
CA ASP A 688 -4.99 3.93 -25.80
C ASP A 688 -6.26 3.71 -24.95
N LYS A 689 -7.39 3.35 -25.57
CA LYS A 689 -8.68 3.18 -24.87
C LYS A 689 -8.60 2.17 -23.71
N TRP A 690 -7.74 1.15 -23.84
CA TRP A 690 -7.59 0.06 -22.90
C TRP A 690 -6.25 0.09 -22.16
N PHE A 691 -5.51 1.21 -22.18
CA PHE A 691 -4.20 1.33 -21.54
C PHE A 691 -4.19 0.76 -20.11
N TYR A 692 -5.23 1.03 -19.35
CA TYR A 692 -5.42 0.63 -17.96
C TYR A 692 -5.54 -0.90 -17.75
N ARG A 693 -5.55 -1.73 -18.79
CA ARG A 693 -5.52 -3.21 -18.69
C ARG A 693 -4.11 -3.78 -18.79
N ASP A 694 -3.22 -3.05 -19.47
CA ASP A 694 -1.90 -3.52 -19.86
C ASP A 694 -0.77 -2.82 -19.10
N VAL A 695 -1.08 -1.76 -18.35
CA VAL A 695 -0.13 -1.06 -17.49
C VAL A 695 -0.60 -1.02 -16.05
N ASP A 696 0.32 -1.29 -15.13
CA ASP A 696 0.19 -0.98 -13.72
C ASP A 696 0.74 0.44 -13.48
N ILE A 697 0.02 1.22 -12.67
CA ILE A 697 0.39 2.59 -12.35
C ILE A 697 0.73 2.65 -10.88
N HIS A 698 1.96 3.07 -10.58
CA HIS A 698 2.43 3.20 -9.22
C HIS A 698 2.58 4.68 -8.87
N VAL A 699 1.67 5.17 -8.02
CA VAL A 699 1.74 6.50 -7.42
C VAL A 699 2.46 6.40 -6.08
N HIS A 700 3.53 7.18 -5.93
CA HIS A 700 4.31 7.31 -4.72
C HIS A 700 4.24 8.75 -4.21
N ILE A 701 3.92 8.90 -2.92
CA ILE A 701 3.97 10.17 -2.23
C ILE A 701 5.08 10.06 -1.17
N PRO A 702 6.28 10.62 -1.41
CA PRO A 702 7.45 10.56 -0.54
C PRO A 702 7.21 11.15 0.85
N GLU A 703 8.13 10.90 1.80
CA GLU A 703 8.07 11.24 3.24
C GLU A 703 7.03 10.41 4.06
N GLY A 704 7.34 9.13 4.26
CA GLY A 704 6.45 8.11 4.86
C GLY A 704 6.45 7.96 6.39
N ALA A 705 6.65 9.03 7.16
CA ALA A 705 6.56 8.96 8.63
C ALA A 705 5.18 9.37 9.17
N SER A 706 4.58 10.43 8.60
CA SER A 706 3.26 10.97 8.97
C SER A 706 2.16 10.40 8.06
N PRO A 707 1.01 9.95 8.61
CA PRO A 707 -0.15 9.58 7.81
C PRO A 707 -0.63 10.77 6.97
N LYS A 708 -0.88 10.54 5.68
CA LYS A 708 -1.39 11.55 4.75
C LYS A 708 -2.78 11.13 4.34
N ASP A 709 -3.78 11.79 4.93
CA ASP A 709 -5.18 11.48 4.68
C ASP A 709 -5.97 12.77 4.46
N GLY A 710 -6.41 12.98 3.22
CA GLY A 710 -7.13 14.17 2.78
C GLY A 710 -7.25 14.24 1.27
N PRO A 711 -8.40 14.69 0.73
CA PRO A 711 -8.68 14.64 -0.71
C PRO A 711 -7.96 15.74 -1.51
N SER A 712 -7.31 16.69 -0.82
CA SER A 712 -6.77 17.92 -1.41
C SER A 712 -5.58 17.75 -2.37
N ALA A 713 -5.12 16.52 -2.61
CA ALA A 713 -4.08 16.18 -3.59
C ALA A 713 -4.64 15.51 -4.85
N GLY A 714 -5.97 15.41 -5.01
CA GLY A 714 -6.62 14.74 -6.13
C GLY A 714 -6.16 15.29 -7.49
N ILE A 715 -6.15 16.61 -7.64
CA ILE A 715 -5.69 17.25 -8.89
C ILE A 715 -4.18 17.06 -9.12
N THR A 716 -3.38 17.01 -8.05
CA THR A 716 -1.93 16.77 -8.13
C THR A 716 -1.64 15.36 -8.62
N MET A 717 -2.31 14.36 -8.03
CA MET A 717 -2.18 12.96 -8.44
C MET A 717 -2.63 12.77 -9.89
N CYS A 718 -3.76 13.37 -10.28
CA CYS A 718 -4.24 13.30 -11.66
C CYS A 718 -3.23 13.92 -12.64
N THR A 719 -2.66 15.08 -12.33
CA THR A 719 -1.62 15.71 -13.16
C THR A 719 -0.39 14.83 -13.31
N ALA A 720 0.12 14.25 -12.22
CA ALA A 720 1.27 13.36 -12.27
C ALA A 720 1.00 12.08 -13.07
N VAL A 721 -0.20 11.49 -12.91
CA VAL A 721 -0.63 10.30 -13.67
C VAL A 721 -0.75 10.62 -15.17
N VAL A 722 -1.41 11.73 -15.52
CA VAL A 722 -1.53 12.16 -16.91
C VAL A 722 -0.15 12.47 -17.50
N SER A 723 0.72 13.16 -16.77
CA SER A 723 2.09 13.44 -17.17
C SER A 723 2.87 12.16 -17.48
N ALA A 724 2.82 11.17 -16.58
CA ALA A 724 3.48 9.88 -16.79
C ALA A 724 2.94 9.18 -18.05
N LEU A 725 1.62 9.13 -18.23
CA LEU A 725 0.97 8.39 -19.32
C LEU A 725 1.17 9.05 -20.68
N THR A 726 1.19 10.38 -20.72
CA THR A 726 1.35 11.16 -21.96
C THR A 726 2.81 11.45 -22.30
N GLY A 727 3.73 11.28 -21.35
CA GLY A 727 5.13 11.66 -21.50
C GLY A 727 5.37 13.18 -21.52
N VAL A 728 4.39 13.98 -21.09
CA VAL A 728 4.51 15.45 -21.05
C VAL A 728 5.03 15.88 -19.68
N PRO A 729 6.15 16.61 -19.56
CA PRO A 729 6.64 17.10 -18.28
C PRO A 729 5.64 18.03 -17.59
N THR A 730 5.59 17.98 -16.26
CA THR A 730 4.91 19.00 -15.47
C THR A 730 5.82 20.18 -15.19
N ARG A 731 5.25 21.37 -15.09
CA ARG A 731 5.94 22.59 -14.69
C ARG A 731 6.36 22.53 -13.23
N ALA A 732 7.66 22.67 -12.99
CA ALA A 732 8.20 22.61 -11.63
C ALA A 732 7.98 23.89 -10.81
N ASP A 733 7.68 25.03 -11.46
CA ASP A 733 7.37 26.31 -10.81
C ASP A 733 5.91 26.45 -10.38
N VAL A 734 5.10 25.41 -10.62
CA VAL A 734 3.66 25.34 -10.30
C VAL A 734 3.44 24.37 -9.15
N ALA A 735 2.74 24.79 -8.10
CA ALA A 735 2.16 23.91 -7.10
C ALA A 735 0.63 23.97 -7.14
N MET A 736 -0.05 22.91 -6.71
CA MET A 736 -1.50 22.84 -6.78
C MET A 736 -2.13 22.16 -5.56
N THR A 737 -3.36 22.54 -5.25
CA THR A 737 -4.19 21.87 -4.25
C THR A 737 -5.64 21.89 -4.68
N GLY A 738 -6.36 20.80 -4.47
CA GLY A 738 -7.74 20.66 -4.90
C GLY A 738 -8.20 19.21 -4.85
N GLU A 739 -9.45 19.01 -4.43
CA GLU A 739 -10.11 17.73 -4.56
C GLU A 739 -10.68 17.57 -5.97
N ILE A 740 -10.62 16.35 -6.52
CA ILE A 740 -11.09 16.04 -7.86
C ILE A 740 -12.33 15.13 -7.80
N THR A 741 -13.35 15.44 -8.59
CA THR A 741 -14.50 14.56 -8.79
C THR A 741 -14.31 13.66 -10.03
N LEU A 742 -15.11 12.61 -10.16
CA LEU A 742 -15.10 11.73 -11.34
C LEU A 742 -15.36 12.46 -12.67
N ARG A 743 -16.07 13.60 -12.63
CA ARG A 743 -16.36 14.44 -13.80
C ARG A 743 -15.29 15.51 -14.06
N GLY A 744 -14.29 15.61 -13.19
CA GLY A 744 -13.21 16.60 -13.31
C GLY A 744 -13.50 17.96 -12.70
N ALA A 745 -14.59 18.16 -11.96
CA ALA A 745 -14.77 19.38 -11.18
C ALA A 745 -13.76 19.42 -10.01
N VAL A 746 -13.21 20.60 -9.74
CA VAL A 746 -12.25 20.85 -8.66
C VAL A 746 -12.97 21.47 -7.47
N LEU A 747 -12.96 20.79 -6.33
CA LEU A 747 -13.68 21.18 -5.12
C LEU A 747 -12.78 21.96 -4.14
N PRO A 748 -13.36 22.86 -3.31
CA PRO A 748 -12.62 23.68 -2.37
C PRO A 748 -11.90 22.87 -1.30
N VAL A 749 -10.77 23.38 -0.84
CA VAL A 749 -9.92 22.75 0.17
C VAL A 749 -9.64 23.67 1.35
N GLY A 750 -9.37 23.10 2.52
CA GLY A 750 -8.96 23.86 3.71
C GLY A 750 -7.47 24.16 3.78
N GLY A 751 -7.09 25.05 4.71
CA GLY A 751 -5.70 25.35 5.08
C GLY A 751 -4.92 26.10 4.01
N LEU A 752 -5.59 26.99 3.25
CA LEU A 752 -4.97 27.67 2.12
C LEU A 752 -3.83 28.61 2.55
N ASN A 753 -3.97 29.29 3.70
CA ASN A 753 -2.94 30.17 4.24
C ASN A 753 -1.64 29.41 4.53
N GLU A 754 -1.71 28.30 5.26
CA GLU A 754 -0.53 27.49 5.58
C GLU A 754 0.11 26.90 4.32
N LYS A 755 -0.70 26.46 3.35
CA LYS A 755 -0.26 25.94 2.06
C LYS A 755 0.46 27.01 1.22
N ALA A 756 -0.05 28.25 1.22
CA ALA A 756 0.57 29.38 0.53
C ALA A 756 1.93 29.75 1.14
N VAL A 757 2.02 29.81 2.47
CA VAL A 757 3.28 30.05 3.17
C VAL A 757 4.32 28.96 2.83
N ALA A 758 3.88 27.70 2.74
CA ALA A 758 4.74 26.59 2.35
C ALA A 758 5.23 26.72 0.90
N ALA A 759 4.36 27.08 -0.04
CA ALA A 759 4.69 27.31 -1.45
C ALA A 759 5.73 28.43 -1.61
N ARG A 760 5.58 29.54 -0.89
CA ARG A 760 6.54 30.65 -0.88
C ARG A 760 7.91 30.20 -0.35
N ARG A 761 7.92 29.52 0.81
CA ARG A 761 9.16 28.98 1.42
C ARG A 761 9.88 28.01 0.49
N ALA A 762 9.12 27.28 -0.31
CA ALA A 762 9.57 26.33 -1.31
C ALA A 762 10.12 26.97 -2.60
N GLY A 763 9.97 28.28 -2.79
CA GLY A 763 10.36 28.98 -4.01
C GLY A 763 9.45 28.72 -5.22
N ILE A 764 8.22 28.22 -4.99
CA ILE A 764 7.19 28.09 -6.01
C ILE A 764 6.68 29.50 -6.38
N LYS A 765 6.39 29.74 -7.65
CA LYS A 765 5.89 31.05 -8.12
C LYS A 765 4.39 31.04 -8.38
N THR A 766 3.88 29.93 -8.91
CA THR A 766 2.47 29.82 -9.33
C THR A 766 1.76 28.79 -8.46
N VAL A 767 0.58 29.13 -7.94
CA VAL A 767 -0.26 28.22 -7.15
C VAL A 767 -1.65 28.08 -7.77
N LEU A 768 -2.01 26.85 -8.16
CA LEU A 768 -3.36 26.52 -8.64
C LEU A 768 -4.27 26.20 -7.45
N ILE A 769 -5.39 26.91 -7.35
CA ILE A 769 -6.36 26.75 -6.26
C ILE A 769 -7.78 26.62 -6.82
N PRO A 770 -8.71 25.95 -6.10
CA PRO A 770 -10.11 25.88 -6.51
C PRO A 770 -10.75 27.27 -6.54
N ARG A 771 -11.62 27.55 -7.52
CA ARG A 771 -12.29 28.85 -7.65
C ARG A 771 -13.06 29.26 -6.40
N ASP A 772 -13.69 28.30 -5.73
CA ASP A 772 -14.47 28.53 -4.51
C ASP A 772 -13.63 28.95 -3.29
N ASN A 773 -12.30 28.76 -3.35
CA ASN A 773 -11.36 29.24 -2.34
C ASN A 773 -10.92 30.70 -2.56
N ALA A 774 -11.43 31.41 -3.57
CA ALA A 774 -11.08 32.81 -3.82
C ALA A 774 -11.34 33.73 -2.61
N LYS A 775 -12.39 33.44 -1.83
CA LYS A 775 -12.73 34.14 -0.59
C LYS A 775 -11.65 34.01 0.50
N ASP A 776 -10.91 32.91 0.50
CA ASP A 776 -9.90 32.59 1.52
C ASP A 776 -8.57 33.30 1.24
N LEU A 777 -8.38 33.86 0.03
CA LEU A 777 -7.20 34.65 -0.32
C LEU A 777 -7.04 35.88 0.59
N ALA A 778 -8.13 36.43 1.11
CA ALA A 778 -8.12 37.55 2.04
C ALA A 778 -7.46 37.22 3.39
N GLU A 779 -7.41 35.94 3.77
CA GLU A 779 -6.75 35.49 5.01
C GLU A 779 -5.23 35.32 4.86
N ILE A 780 -4.73 35.25 3.63
CA ILE A 780 -3.30 35.13 3.33
C ILE A 780 -2.60 36.48 3.57
N PRO A 781 -1.46 36.51 4.30
CA PRO A 781 -0.67 37.73 4.50
C PRO A 781 -0.29 38.40 3.17
N GLU A 782 -0.31 39.74 3.14
CA GLU A 782 -0.05 40.55 1.95
C GLU A 782 1.31 40.22 1.31
N GLU A 783 2.37 40.11 2.11
CA GLU A 783 3.72 39.70 1.67
C GLU A 783 3.76 38.33 0.97
N VAL A 784 2.86 37.40 1.32
CA VAL A 784 2.78 36.08 0.69
C VAL A 784 1.95 36.14 -0.59
N ARG A 785 0.95 37.02 -0.61
CA ARG A 785 0.07 37.23 -1.76
C ARG A 785 0.77 37.96 -2.91
N GLU A 786 1.71 38.84 -2.60
CA GLU A 786 2.52 39.56 -3.61
C GLU A 786 3.59 38.67 -4.26
N ASP A 787 4.16 37.72 -3.51
CA ASP A 787 5.23 36.83 -4.00
C ASP A 787 4.71 35.63 -4.83
N LEU A 788 3.42 35.31 -4.75
CA LEU A 788 2.80 34.15 -5.39
C LEU A 788 1.68 34.55 -6.36
N GLU A 789 1.70 33.98 -7.56
CA GLU A 789 0.59 34.09 -8.52
C GLU A 789 -0.44 32.99 -8.25
N PHE A 790 -1.66 33.38 -7.85
CA PHE A 790 -2.78 32.45 -7.62
C PHE A 790 -3.66 32.34 -8.86
N LEU A 791 -3.79 31.12 -9.41
CA LEU A 791 -4.70 30.83 -10.51
C LEU A 791 -5.93 30.08 -9.99
N LEU A 792 -7.12 30.65 -10.21
CA LEU A 792 -8.40 30.07 -9.82
C LEU A 792 -8.86 29.06 -10.87
N ILE A 793 -9.11 27.83 -10.43
CA ILE A 793 -9.43 26.70 -11.31
C ILE A 793 -10.79 26.09 -10.94
N GLU A 794 -11.61 25.78 -11.94
CA GLU A 794 -12.92 25.11 -11.77
C GLU A 794 -12.88 23.63 -12.13
N ASN A 795 -12.03 23.25 -13.08
CA ASN A 795 -12.00 21.91 -13.64
C ASN A 795 -10.58 21.41 -13.88
N MET A 796 -10.44 20.08 -13.97
CA MET A 796 -9.17 19.39 -14.13
C MET A 796 -8.52 19.70 -15.49
N ASP A 797 -9.29 20.01 -16.52
CA ASP A 797 -8.75 20.37 -17.84
C ASP A 797 -7.92 21.67 -17.77
N GLN A 798 -8.41 22.67 -17.05
CA GLN A 798 -7.65 23.89 -16.74
C GLN A 798 -6.39 23.61 -15.92
N VAL A 799 -6.44 22.65 -14.97
CA VAL A 799 -5.24 22.23 -14.22
C VAL A 799 -4.19 21.68 -15.19
N LEU A 800 -4.57 20.73 -16.05
CA LEU A 800 -3.66 20.10 -17.01
C LEU A 800 -3.07 21.12 -17.99
N GLU A 801 -3.87 22.08 -18.47
CA GLU A 801 -3.41 23.15 -19.36
C GLU A 801 -2.35 24.06 -18.71
N LYS A 802 -2.54 24.42 -17.43
CA LYS A 802 -1.62 25.34 -16.72
C LYS A 802 -0.41 24.62 -16.12
N ALA A 803 -0.53 23.34 -15.80
CA ALA A 803 0.49 22.56 -15.09
C ALA A 803 1.41 21.74 -16.00
N LEU A 804 1.04 21.44 -17.25
CA LEU A 804 1.89 20.70 -18.19
C LEU A 804 2.68 21.65 -19.09
N ASP A 805 3.94 21.31 -19.38
CA ASP A 805 4.82 22.09 -20.27
C ASP A 805 4.46 21.88 -21.75
N ARG A 806 3.28 22.36 -22.21
CA ARG A 806 2.97 22.57 -23.64
C ARG A 806 1.93 23.67 -23.92
N PRO A 807 2.27 24.69 -24.73
CA PRO A 807 1.32 25.43 -25.56
C PRO A 807 1.12 24.72 -26.92
N GLY A 808 0.00 24.03 -27.11
CA GLY A 808 -0.47 23.55 -28.42
C GLY A 808 0.37 22.45 -29.10
N SER A 809 -0.29 21.64 -29.94
CA SER A 809 0.27 20.54 -30.74
C SER A 809 0.71 19.30 -29.95
N ALA A 810 -0.09 18.24 -30.10
CA ALA A 810 0.26 16.86 -29.77
C ALA A 810 1.65 16.51 -30.32
N ALA A 811 2.67 16.45 -29.48
CA ALA A 811 3.85 15.67 -29.84
C ALA A 811 3.47 14.21 -29.65
N HIS A 812 3.59 13.48 -30.77
CA HIS A 812 3.32 12.06 -30.91
C HIS A 812 3.81 11.28 -29.68
N PRO A 813 2.91 10.55 -29.00
CA PRO A 813 3.35 9.60 -27.99
C PRO A 813 4.33 8.64 -28.67
N VAL A 814 5.27 8.07 -27.90
CA VAL A 814 5.88 6.80 -28.29
C VAL A 814 4.78 5.73 -28.20
N THR A 815 3.80 5.80 -29.10
CA THR A 815 2.84 4.73 -29.33
C THR A 815 3.66 3.57 -29.86
N ARG A 816 3.55 2.41 -29.21
CA ARG A 816 4.02 1.16 -29.81
C ARG A 816 3.54 1.13 -31.26
N PRO A 817 4.45 1.00 -32.24
CA PRO A 817 4.06 1.09 -33.65
C PRO A 817 3.03 0.00 -33.96
N ARG A 818 1.87 0.37 -34.51
CA ARG A 818 0.85 -0.60 -34.93
C ARG A 818 1.28 -1.25 -36.24
N LEU A 819 1.44 -2.57 -36.26
CA LEU A 819 2.06 -3.28 -37.38
C LEU A 819 1.07 -3.78 -38.43
N PHE A 820 0.57 -2.92 -39.30
CA PHE A 820 -0.17 -3.32 -40.51
C PHE A 820 0.75 -3.79 -41.64
N THR A 821 1.78 -4.59 -41.32
CA THR A 821 2.70 -5.14 -42.31
C THR A 821 2.31 -6.56 -42.67
N PRO A 822 2.66 -7.05 -43.87
CA PRO A 822 2.48 -8.45 -44.18
C PRO A 822 3.35 -9.38 -43.31
N GLY A 823 4.33 -8.88 -42.55
CA GLY A 823 5.13 -9.64 -41.59
C GLY A 823 6.40 -8.88 -41.16
N PRO A 824 6.74 -8.83 -39.85
CA PRO A 824 6.02 -9.43 -38.71
C PRO A 824 4.65 -8.76 -38.44
N VAL A 825 3.68 -9.57 -38.04
CA VAL A 825 2.31 -9.13 -37.70
C VAL A 825 2.22 -8.71 -36.23
N GLU A 826 1.13 -8.03 -35.86
CA GLU A 826 0.86 -7.73 -34.45
C GLU A 826 0.69 -9.01 -33.62
N ILE A 827 1.34 -9.06 -32.45
CA ILE A 827 1.34 -10.23 -31.58
C ILE A 827 0.39 -9.97 -30.39
N PRO A 828 -0.69 -10.78 -30.24
CA PRO A 828 -1.60 -10.73 -29.11
C PRO A 828 -0.91 -10.83 -27.75
N ALA A 829 -1.43 -10.11 -26.76
CA ALA A 829 -0.90 -10.13 -25.40
C ALA A 829 -0.89 -11.53 -24.76
N ARG A 830 -1.88 -12.39 -25.07
CA ARG A 830 -1.91 -13.80 -24.63
C ARG A 830 -0.69 -14.57 -25.12
N ILE A 831 -0.34 -14.40 -26.39
CA ILE A 831 0.83 -15.03 -27.02
C ILE A 831 2.13 -14.46 -26.43
N LEU A 832 2.22 -13.14 -26.20
CA LEU A 832 3.36 -12.53 -25.51
C LEU A 832 3.55 -13.09 -24.09
N ARG A 833 2.46 -13.36 -23.37
CA ARG A 833 2.50 -14.01 -22.06
C ARG A 833 2.99 -15.45 -22.17
N ALA A 834 2.50 -16.22 -23.15
CA ALA A 834 2.99 -17.58 -23.40
C ALA A 834 4.49 -17.62 -23.72
N LEU A 835 4.99 -16.66 -24.52
CA LEU A 835 6.41 -16.50 -24.82
C LEU A 835 7.26 -16.21 -23.58
N SER A 836 6.71 -15.51 -22.59
CA SER A 836 7.41 -15.13 -21.35
C SER A 836 7.51 -16.24 -20.31
N GLN A 837 6.83 -17.38 -20.53
CA GLN A 837 6.86 -18.50 -19.60
C GLN A 837 8.25 -19.15 -19.55
N VAL A 838 8.61 -19.70 -18.39
CA VAL A 838 9.86 -20.47 -18.24
C VAL A 838 9.74 -21.73 -19.09
N PRO A 839 10.57 -21.90 -20.14
CA PRO A 839 10.39 -23.00 -21.09
C PRO A 839 10.76 -24.33 -20.41
N PRO A 840 9.89 -25.36 -20.48
CA PRO A 840 10.22 -26.69 -19.98
C PRO A 840 11.33 -27.32 -20.84
N HIS A 841 12.13 -28.21 -20.25
CA HIS A 841 13.14 -28.92 -21.03
C HIS A 841 12.47 -29.82 -22.08
N HIS A 842 12.88 -29.71 -23.35
CA HIS A 842 12.22 -30.32 -24.52
C HIS A 842 12.16 -31.87 -24.56
N ARG A 843 12.80 -32.55 -23.61
CA ARG A 843 12.73 -34.03 -23.44
C ARG A 843 11.91 -34.46 -22.22
N THR A 844 11.22 -33.51 -21.56
CA THR A 844 10.35 -33.81 -20.41
C THR A 844 8.95 -34.20 -20.86
N GLU A 845 8.23 -34.93 -20.00
CA GLU A 845 6.85 -35.33 -20.27
C GLU A 845 5.92 -34.12 -20.53
N VAL A 846 6.13 -33.03 -19.78
CA VAL A 846 5.38 -31.77 -19.95
C VAL A 846 5.50 -31.22 -21.38
N PHE A 847 6.73 -31.12 -21.90
CA PHE A 847 6.93 -30.65 -23.26
C PHE A 847 6.41 -31.65 -24.29
N ARG A 848 6.64 -32.96 -24.09
CA ARG A 848 6.16 -34.00 -25.02
C ARG A 848 4.64 -33.97 -25.17
N ALA A 849 3.91 -33.82 -24.07
CA ALA A 849 2.45 -33.69 -24.09
C ALA A 849 2.00 -32.43 -24.85
N THR A 850 2.68 -31.31 -24.58
CA THR A 850 2.43 -30.03 -25.27
C THR A 850 2.68 -30.12 -26.77
N PHE A 851 3.84 -30.67 -27.17
CA PHE A 851 4.22 -30.83 -28.57
C PHE A 851 3.24 -31.73 -29.33
N LYS A 852 2.73 -32.80 -28.69
CA LYS A 852 1.69 -33.67 -29.28
C LYS A 852 0.39 -32.90 -29.52
N ARG A 853 -0.12 -32.18 -28.51
CA ARG A 853 -1.33 -31.35 -28.65
C ARG A 853 -1.18 -30.33 -29.78
N VAL A 854 -0.07 -29.59 -29.79
CA VAL A 854 0.21 -28.60 -30.84
C VAL A 854 0.26 -29.23 -32.23
N SER A 855 0.92 -30.38 -32.38
CA SER A 855 1.00 -31.08 -33.66
C SER A 855 -0.38 -31.55 -34.14
N GLU A 856 -1.24 -32.00 -33.22
CA GLU A 856 -2.60 -32.41 -33.51
C GLU A 856 -3.49 -31.22 -33.90
N SER A 857 -3.49 -30.14 -33.12
CA SER A 857 -4.22 -28.90 -33.44
C SER A 857 -3.76 -28.28 -34.77
N MET A 858 -2.47 -28.42 -35.12
CA MET A 858 -1.98 -28.01 -36.44
C MET A 858 -2.52 -28.89 -37.58
N ARG A 859 -2.70 -30.21 -37.36
CA ARG A 859 -3.35 -31.09 -38.36
C ARG A 859 -4.80 -30.69 -38.58
N GLU A 860 -5.51 -30.37 -37.52
CA GLU A 860 -6.89 -29.86 -37.59
C GLU A 860 -6.95 -28.55 -38.35
N LEU A 861 -6.05 -27.61 -38.05
CA LEU A 861 -5.99 -26.31 -38.75
C LEU A 861 -5.68 -26.45 -40.24
N HIS A 862 -4.78 -27.37 -40.61
CA HIS A 862 -4.49 -27.72 -42.01
C HIS A 862 -5.56 -28.62 -42.63
N GLN A 863 -6.51 -29.12 -41.83
CA GLN A 863 -7.54 -30.08 -42.21
C GLN A 863 -6.95 -31.28 -42.98
N THR A 864 -5.92 -31.89 -42.37
CA THR A 864 -5.22 -33.06 -42.90
C THR A 864 -5.19 -34.19 -41.88
N GLN A 865 -5.40 -35.42 -42.35
CA GLN A 865 -5.16 -36.65 -41.59
C GLN A 865 -3.71 -37.15 -41.73
N GLY A 866 -2.90 -36.41 -42.48
CA GLY A 866 -1.52 -36.73 -42.78
C GLY A 866 -0.55 -36.38 -41.65
N GLU A 867 0.73 -36.34 -42.00
CA GLU A 867 1.79 -36.04 -41.04
C GLU A 867 2.02 -34.53 -40.93
N MET A 868 2.26 -34.07 -39.69
CA MET A 868 2.55 -32.68 -39.38
C MET A 868 3.94 -32.57 -38.75
N PHE A 869 4.83 -31.84 -39.43
CA PHE A 869 6.19 -31.61 -38.95
C PHE A 869 6.39 -30.16 -38.56
N LEU A 870 6.75 -29.93 -37.30
CA LEU A 870 7.14 -28.61 -36.79
C LEU A 870 8.66 -28.47 -36.82
N ILE A 871 9.16 -27.42 -37.46
CA ILE A 871 10.58 -27.18 -37.71
C ILE A 871 10.97 -25.81 -37.18
N GLY A 872 12.09 -25.73 -36.46
CA GLY A 872 12.66 -24.47 -35.96
C GLY A 872 13.29 -23.63 -37.06
N ALA A 873 12.48 -23.04 -37.93
CA ALA A 873 12.93 -22.22 -39.05
C ALA A 873 11.89 -21.13 -39.41
N SER A 874 12.25 -20.22 -40.32
CA SER A 874 11.26 -19.38 -40.98
C SER A 874 10.46 -20.18 -42.01
N GLY A 875 9.36 -19.63 -42.52
CA GLY A 875 8.60 -20.27 -43.59
C GLY A 875 9.44 -20.60 -44.85
N THR A 876 10.49 -19.84 -45.15
CA THR A 876 11.44 -20.20 -46.23
C THR A 876 12.23 -21.47 -45.94
N GLY A 877 12.56 -21.74 -44.67
CA GLY A 877 13.15 -23.02 -44.29
C GLY A 877 12.17 -24.19 -44.47
N ALA A 878 10.87 -23.97 -44.29
CA ALA A 878 9.86 -24.99 -44.61
C ALA A 878 9.73 -25.21 -46.12
N MET A 879 9.83 -24.16 -46.94
CA MET A 879 9.90 -24.29 -48.41
C MET A 879 11.13 -25.12 -48.84
N GLU A 880 12.31 -24.81 -48.28
CA GLU A 880 13.53 -25.58 -48.51
C GLU A 880 13.36 -27.04 -48.07
N ALA A 881 12.78 -27.28 -46.89
CA ALA A 881 12.44 -28.61 -46.41
C ALA A 881 11.55 -29.38 -47.39
N ALA A 882 10.54 -28.74 -47.99
CA ALA A 882 9.74 -29.38 -49.02
C ALA A 882 10.59 -29.76 -50.24
N VAL A 883 11.42 -28.86 -50.78
CA VAL A 883 12.27 -29.15 -51.95
C VAL A 883 13.22 -30.32 -51.69
N VAL A 884 14.01 -30.27 -50.60
CA VAL A 884 15.08 -31.26 -50.34
C VAL A 884 14.55 -32.63 -49.95
N ASN A 885 13.29 -32.75 -49.53
CA ASN A 885 12.68 -34.05 -49.22
C ASN A 885 11.90 -34.65 -50.40
N LEU A 886 11.49 -33.85 -51.38
CA LEU A 886 10.59 -34.30 -52.44
C LEU A 886 11.28 -34.47 -53.79
N MET A 887 12.27 -33.63 -54.08
CA MET A 887 12.87 -33.56 -55.39
C MET A 887 14.19 -34.34 -55.45
N SER A 888 14.59 -34.68 -56.66
CA SER A 888 15.94 -35.14 -57.00
C SER A 888 16.44 -34.42 -58.25
N PRO A 889 17.75 -34.35 -58.52
CA PRO A 889 18.28 -33.72 -59.73
C PRO A 889 17.78 -34.35 -61.05
N ALA A 890 17.30 -35.59 -61.00
CA ALA A 890 16.71 -36.29 -62.15
C ALA A 890 15.23 -35.94 -62.40
N GLN A 891 14.58 -35.30 -61.42
CA GLN A 891 13.16 -34.92 -61.49
C GLN A 891 13.00 -33.48 -61.93
N LYS A 892 11.97 -33.21 -62.73
CA LYS A 892 11.66 -31.86 -63.21
C LYS A 892 10.45 -31.28 -62.48
N ALA A 893 10.51 -30.00 -62.13
CA ALA A 893 9.43 -29.25 -61.47
C ALA A 893 8.79 -28.19 -62.38
N LEU A 894 7.54 -27.83 -62.12
CA LEU A 894 6.87 -26.66 -62.68
C LEU A 894 6.59 -25.66 -61.57
N VAL A 895 6.99 -24.40 -61.75
CA VAL A 895 6.85 -23.35 -60.72
C VAL A 895 5.92 -22.27 -61.22
N ILE A 896 4.90 -21.93 -60.43
CA ILE A 896 4.00 -20.81 -60.71
C ILE A 896 4.58 -19.56 -60.06
N VAL A 897 4.90 -18.55 -60.87
CA VAL A 897 5.61 -17.34 -60.44
C VAL A 897 4.71 -16.12 -60.62
N GLY A 898 3.91 -15.81 -59.59
CA GLY A 898 3.08 -14.59 -59.51
C GLY A 898 3.63 -13.49 -58.61
N GLY A 899 4.83 -13.66 -58.05
CA GLY A 899 5.46 -12.74 -57.12
C GLY A 899 6.77 -13.27 -56.51
N LYS A 900 7.26 -12.60 -55.46
CA LYS A 900 8.53 -12.92 -54.80
C LYS A 900 8.59 -14.29 -54.12
N PHE A 901 7.46 -14.86 -53.70
CA PHE A 901 7.47 -16.19 -53.08
C PHE A 901 7.38 -17.30 -54.14
N GLY A 902 6.71 -17.04 -55.27
CA GLY A 902 6.86 -17.86 -56.49
C GLY A 902 8.30 -17.91 -57.00
N GLU A 903 8.98 -16.76 -57.12
CA GLU A 903 10.42 -16.70 -57.47
C GLU A 903 11.29 -17.44 -56.45
N ARG A 904 10.87 -17.51 -55.19
CA ARG A 904 11.62 -18.20 -54.13
C ARG A 904 11.64 -19.71 -54.33
N TRP A 905 10.54 -20.31 -54.79
CA TRP A 905 10.53 -21.72 -55.18
C TRP A 905 11.54 -22.01 -56.28
N MET A 906 11.56 -21.17 -57.32
CA MET A 906 12.51 -21.24 -58.42
C MET A 906 13.97 -21.18 -57.92
N ASN A 907 14.28 -20.20 -57.08
CA ASN A 907 15.63 -20.02 -56.53
C ASN A 907 16.07 -21.20 -55.66
N LEU A 908 15.15 -21.78 -54.87
CA LEU A 908 15.44 -22.98 -54.09
C LEU A 908 15.72 -24.18 -54.99
N LEU A 909 14.88 -24.44 -55.99
CA LEU A 909 15.10 -25.55 -56.95
C LEU A 909 16.44 -25.39 -57.68
N ALA A 910 16.77 -24.17 -58.12
CA ALA A 910 18.05 -23.86 -58.74
C ALA A 910 19.24 -24.13 -57.80
N ALA A 911 19.15 -23.71 -56.54
CA ALA A 911 20.22 -23.89 -55.55
C ALA A 911 20.53 -25.37 -55.27
N TYR A 912 19.55 -26.26 -55.42
CA TYR A 912 19.71 -27.71 -55.24
C TYR A 912 19.89 -28.47 -56.56
N GLY A 913 20.09 -27.78 -57.68
CA GLY A 913 20.33 -28.42 -58.98
C GLY A 913 19.14 -29.20 -59.53
N VAL A 914 17.91 -28.85 -59.12
CA VAL A 914 16.68 -29.48 -59.63
C VAL A 914 16.21 -28.71 -60.86
N PRO A 915 16.09 -29.34 -62.04
CA PRO A 915 15.60 -28.66 -63.24
C PRO A 915 14.13 -28.27 -63.06
N PHE A 916 13.76 -27.07 -63.51
CA PHE A 916 12.39 -26.60 -63.44
C PHE A 916 11.99 -25.80 -64.68
N GLU A 917 10.69 -25.69 -64.89
CA GLU A 917 10.04 -24.77 -65.82
C GLU A 917 9.19 -23.81 -65.02
N LYS A 918 8.92 -22.63 -65.57
CA LYS A 918 8.09 -21.63 -64.90
C LYS A 918 6.90 -21.21 -65.73
N ILE A 919 5.82 -20.88 -65.05
CA ILE A 919 4.72 -20.09 -65.57
C ILE A 919 4.88 -18.70 -64.96
N ASP A 920 5.28 -17.73 -65.78
CA ASP A 920 5.34 -16.33 -65.35
C ASP A 920 3.94 -15.73 -65.38
N VAL A 921 3.42 -15.41 -64.20
CA VAL A 921 2.13 -14.76 -64.03
C VAL A 921 2.35 -13.28 -63.79
N GLU A 922 1.57 -12.43 -64.44
CA GLU A 922 1.59 -10.99 -64.18
C GLU A 922 1.36 -10.71 -62.68
N TRP A 923 2.26 -9.96 -62.05
CA TRP A 923 2.15 -9.66 -60.63
C TRP A 923 0.83 -8.94 -60.32
N GLY A 924 0.07 -9.48 -59.36
CA GLY A 924 -1.28 -9.00 -59.03
C GLY A 924 -2.41 -9.83 -59.67
N ARG A 925 -2.09 -10.76 -60.56
CA ARG A 925 -3.04 -11.73 -61.14
C ARG A 925 -2.89 -13.11 -60.52
N ALA A 926 -3.96 -13.89 -60.59
CA ALA A 926 -3.88 -15.33 -60.35
C ALA A 926 -3.46 -16.05 -61.64
N VAL A 927 -2.78 -17.19 -61.51
CA VAL A 927 -2.56 -18.09 -62.64
C VAL A 927 -3.91 -18.58 -63.16
N ASP A 928 -4.06 -18.66 -64.49
CA ASP A 928 -5.17 -19.36 -65.11
C ASP A 928 -4.92 -20.88 -64.98
N PRO A 929 -5.79 -21.66 -64.30
CA PRO A 929 -5.62 -23.11 -64.19
C PRO A 929 -5.47 -23.80 -65.57
N ALA A 930 -6.09 -23.29 -66.63
CA ALA A 930 -5.94 -23.85 -67.97
C ALA A 930 -4.51 -23.70 -68.52
N GLU A 931 -3.75 -22.70 -68.07
CA GLU A 931 -2.34 -22.56 -68.43
C GLU A 931 -1.47 -23.63 -67.75
N VAL A 932 -1.76 -23.95 -66.50
CA VAL A 932 -1.11 -25.07 -65.79
C VAL A 932 -1.41 -26.38 -66.51
N GLU A 933 -2.66 -26.55 -66.95
CA GLU A 933 -3.07 -27.72 -67.71
C GLU A 933 -2.26 -27.87 -69.01
N ARG A 934 -2.22 -26.81 -69.82
CA ARG A 934 -1.45 -26.76 -71.08
C ARG A 934 0.04 -27.00 -70.85
N ALA A 935 0.62 -26.42 -69.81
CA ALA A 935 2.04 -26.58 -69.48
C ALA A 935 2.38 -28.05 -69.16
N LEU A 936 1.56 -28.72 -68.34
CA LEU A 936 1.76 -30.13 -68.01
C LEU A 936 1.57 -31.06 -69.23
N SER A 937 0.60 -30.77 -70.11
CA SER A 937 0.41 -31.53 -71.34
C SER A 937 1.58 -31.40 -72.32
N ARG A 938 2.19 -30.21 -72.41
CA ARG A 938 3.37 -29.97 -73.26
C ARG A 938 4.64 -30.61 -72.70
N MET A 939 4.68 -30.86 -71.39
CA MET A 939 5.90 -31.25 -70.66
C MET A 939 5.63 -32.48 -69.77
N PRO A 940 5.53 -33.69 -70.35
CA PRO A 940 5.13 -34.90 -69.61
C PRO A 940 6.13 -35.36 -68.53
N GLY A 941 7.34 -34.79 -68.48
CA GLY A 941 8.38 -35.11 -67.49
C GLY A 941 8.30 -34.33 -66.17
N ILE A 942 7.29 -33.47 -65.99
CA ILE A 942 7.09 -32.73 -64.73
C ILE A 942 6.53 -33.67 -63.66
N THR A 943 7.19 -33.71 -62.51
CA THR A 943 6.83 -34.61 -61.38
C THR A 943 6.26 -33.88 -60.16
N ALA A 944 6.39 -32.55 -60.12
CA ALA A 944 5.82 -31.70 -59.08
C ALA A 944 5.51 -30.30 -59.60
N VAL A 945 4.42 -29.70 -59.12
CA VAL A 945 4.05 -28.30 -59.29
C VAL A 945 4.24 -27.57 -57.97
N PHE A 946 4.95 -26.45 -57.99
CA PHE A 946 5.15 -25.57 -56.85
C PHE A 946 4.34 -24.28 -57.05
N SER A 947 3.53 -23.93 -56.05
CA SER A 947 2.69 -22.73 -56.09
C SER A 947 2.67 -22.02 -54.74
N THR A 948 2.29 -20.74 -54.75
CA THR A 948 2.04 -19.95 -53.55
C THR A 948 0.56 -19.62 -53.50
N HIS A 949 -0.15 -20.01 -52.44
CA HIS A 949 -1.60 -19.79 -52.36
C HIS A 949 -1.92 -18.29 -52.28
N SER A 950 -1.35 -17.59 -51.29
CA SER A 950 -1.49 -16.13 -51.13
C SER A 950 -0.12 -15.48 -51.29
N GLU A 951 0.10 -14.82 -52.42
CA GLU A 951 1.36 -14.19 -52.80
C GLU A 951 1.50 -12.82 -52.12
N THR A 952 2.17 -12.81 -50.98
CA THR A 952 2.23 -11.66 -50.08
C THR A 952 3.00 -10.46 -50.64
N SER A 953 3.81 -10.66 -51.69
CA SER A 953 4.46 -9.54 -52.41
C SER A 953 3.49 -8.72 -53.26
N THR A 954 2.40 -9.33 -53.73
CA THR A 954 1.42 -8.71 -54.64
C THR A 954 0.03 -8.60 -54.01
N GLY A 955 -0.28 -9.40 -53.00
CA GLY A 955 -1.64 -9.54 -52.46
C GLY A 955 -2.57 -10.38 -53.33
N ALA A 956 -2.07 -11.05 -54.37
CA ALA A 956 -2.87 -11.94 -55.21
C ALA A 956 -3.04 -13.32 -54.56
N ILE A 957 -4.16 -13.99 -54.85
CA ILE A 957 -4.45 -15.37 -54.42
C ILE A 957 -4.60 -16.28 -55.65
N HIS A 958 -3.96 -17.46 -55.64
CA HIS A 958 -4.09 -18.48 -56.67
C HIS A 958 -5.18 -19.49 -56.33
N ASP A 959 -5.88 -20.02 -57.34
CA ASP A 959 -6.89 -21.07 -57.13
C ASP A 959 -6.20 -22.44 -57.01
N ILE A 960 -5.78 -22.76 -55.79
CA ILE A 960 -5.07 -24.01 -55.48
C ILE A 960 -5.97 -25.22 -55.68
N GLU A 961 -7.27 -25.13 -55.39
CA GLU A 961 -8.21 -26.23 -55.61
C GLU A 961 -8.30 -26.59 -57.10
N ALA A 962 -8.43 -25.59 -57.98
CA ALA A 962 -8.44 -25.82 -59.43
C ALA A 962 -7.11 -26.42 -59.92
N ILE A 963 -5.97 -25.96 -59.41
CA ILE A 963 -4.66 -26.53 -59.74
C ILE A 963 -4.58 -28.00 -59.29
N ALA A 964 -5.05 -28.30 -58.07
CA ALA A 964 -5.03 -29.66 -57.53
C ALA A 964 -5.91 -30.62 -58.35
N ARG A 965 -7.07 -30.18 -58.83
CA ARG A 965 -7.93 -30.94 -59.75
C ARG A 965 -7.21 -31.33 -61.05
N ILE A 966 -6.21 -30.55 -61.48
CA ILE A 966 -5.41 -30.82 -62.68
C ILE A 966 -4.23 -31.75 -62.37
N THR A 967 -3.51 -31.50 -61.27
CA THR A 967 -2.27 -32.23 -60.95
C THR A 967 -2.55 -33.63 -60.43
N ARG A 968 -3.59 -33.80 -59.60
CA ARG A 968 -3.87 -35.05 -58.88
C ARG A 968 -4.16 -36.24 -59.82
N PRO A 969 -5.03 -36.13 -60.85
CA PRO A 969 -5.28 -37.25 -61.78
C PRO A 969 -4.06 -37.64 -62.62
N ARG A 970 -3.06 -36.75 -62.74
CA ARG A 970 -1.84 -36.95 -63.53
C ARG A 970 -0.69 -37.54 -62.71
N GLY A 971 -0.90 -37.81 -61.42
CA GLY A 971 0.16 -38.25 -60.52
C GLY A 971 1.27 -37.21 -60.31
N VAL A 972 1.00 -35.94 -60.61
CA VAL A 972 1.94 -34.84 -60.40
C VAL A 972 1.69 -34.25 -59.01
N ARG A 973 2.74 -34.17 -58.19
CA ARG A 973 2.64 -33.69 -56.80
C ARG A 973 2.39 -32.18 -56.77
N LEU A 974 1.50 -31.70 -55.91
CA LEU A 974 1.28 -30.28 -55.69
C LEU A 974 1.86 -29.85 -54.34
N VAL A 975 2.83 -28.93 -54.38
CA VAL A 975 3.53 -28.36 -53.22
C VAL A 975 3.16 -26.89 -53.10
N VAL A 976 2.59 -26.51 -51.95
CA VAL A 976 1.98 -25.19 -51.77
C VAL A 976 2.60 -24.42 -50.62
N ASP A 977 3.04 -23.20 -50.90
CA ASP A 977 3.29 -22.18 -49.89
C ASP A 977 1.95 -21.59 -49.42
N ALA A 978 1.55 -21.98 -48.20
CA ALA A 978 0.37 -21.47 -47.51
C ALA A 978 0.76 -20.66 -46.25
N ILE A 979 1.98 -20.14 -46.18
CA ILE A 979 2.50 -19.34 -45.05
C ILE A 979 1.58 -18.18 -44.71
N THR A 980 0.94 -17.58 -45.71
CA THR A 980 0.01 -16.45 -45.54
C THR A 980 -1.46 -16.86 -45.60
N SER A 981 -1.77 -18.16 -45.71
CA SER A 981 -3.14 -18.64 -45.92
C SER A 981 -3.68 -19.42 -44.73
N ILE A 982 -2.86 -20.28 -44.12
CA ILE A 982 -3.26 -21.05 -42.95
C ILE A 982 -3.61 -20.10 -41.79
N GLY A 983 -4.80 -20.28 -41.21
CA GLY A 983 -5.38 -19.42 -40.19
C GLY A 983 -6.06 -18.15 -40.73
N ILE A 984 -6.20 -17.99 -42.05
CA ILE A 984 -6.84 -16.82 -42.69
C ILE A 984 -7.87 -17.25 -43.73
N HIS A 985 -7.50 -18.17 -44.61
CA HIS A 985 -8.35 -18.70 -45.67
C HIS A 985 -8.70 -20.16 -45.39
N PRO A 986 -9.92 -20.60 -45.78
CA PRO A 986 -10.21 -22.02 -45.90
C PRO A 986 -9.13 -22.71 -46.75
N PHE A 987 -8.54 -23.77 -46.19
CA PHE A 987 -7.52 -24.55 -46.86
C PHE A 987 -7.66 -26.04 -46.47
N PRO A 988 -8.72 -26.74 -46.92
CA PRO A 988 -8.91 -28.14 -46.61
C PRO A 988 -7.93 -29.01 -47.41
N GLN A 989 -6.70 -29.18 -46.91
CA GLN A 989 -5.58 -29.78 -47.65
C GLN A 989 -5.93 -31.12 -48.31
N ASP A 990 -6.47 -32.05 -47.52
CA ASP A 990 -6.75 -33.40 -48.00
C ASP A 990 -7.92 -33.40 -49.00
N ALA A 991 -8.95 -32.60 -48.74
CA ALA A 991 -10.14 -32.51 -49.60
C ALA A 991 -9.81 -31.86 -50.96
N TRP A 992 -8.92 -30.87 -50.98
CA TRP A 992 -8.41 -30.27 -52.22
C TRP A 992 -7.44 -31.19 -52.96
N GLY A 993 -6.87 -32.20 -52.31
CA GLY A 993 -5.90 -33.10 -52.93
C GLY A 993 -4.49 -32.50 -53.05
N VAL A 994 -4.11 -31.62 -52.12
CA VAL A 994 -2.78 -31.00 -52.06
C VAL A 994 -1.80 -31.91 -51.32
N ASP A 995 -0.74 -32.33 -51.99
CA ASP A 995 0.22 -33.27 -51.42
C ASP A 995 0.96 -32.68 -50.21
N ILE A 996 1.52 -31.47 -50.35
CA ILE A 996 2.36 -30.85 -49.30
C ILE A 996 2.04 -29.37 -49.14
N VAL A 997 1.95 -28.93 -47.89
CA VAL A 997 1.69 -27.55 -47.53
C VAL A 997 2.74 -27.08 -46.54
N VAL A 998 3.31 -25.90 -46.80
CA VAL A 998 4.23 -25.23 -45.88
C VAL A 998 3.59 -24.01 -45.25
N CYS A 999 3.81 -23.81 -43.96
CA CYS A 999 3.31 -22.66 -43.21
C CYS A 999 4.39 -22.06 -42.30
N GLY A 1000 4.23 -20.78 -41.93
CA GLY A 1000 5.12 -20.05 -41.05
C GLY A 1000 4.35 -19.44 -39.87
N SER A 1001 5.04 -19.31 -38.75
CA SER A 1001 4.45 -18.88 -37.48
C SER A 1001 4.05 -17.40 -37.45
N GLN A 1002 4.73 -16.55 -38.22
CA GLN A 1002 4.69 -15.08 -38.15
C GLN A 1002 3.59 -14.40 -38.95
N LYS A 1003 2.51 -15.12 -39.24
CA LYS A 1003 1.46 -14.73 -40.18
C LYS A 1003 0.08 -14.96 -39.54
N GLY A 1004 -0.75 -15.84 -40.10
CA GLY A 1004 -2.08 -16.17 -39.56
C GLY A 1004 -2.04 -16.76 -38.14
N LEU A 1005 -0.90 -17.35 -37.75
CA LEU A 1005 -0.70 -17.93 -36.41
C LEU A 1005 -0.29 -16.90 -35.34
N MET A 1006 -0.03 -15.64 -35.70
CA MET A 1006 0.16 -14.54 -34.75
C MET A 1006 1.30 -14.70 -33.72
N ILE A 1007 2.32 -15.53 -33.99
CA ILE A 1007 3.49 -15.68 -33.10
C ILE A 1007 4.78 -15.19 -33.78
N PRO A 1008 5.87 -14.87 -33.06
CA PRO A 1008 7.13 -14.44 -33.69
C PRO A 1008 7.67 -15.43 -34.74
N PRO A 1009 8.48 -14.96 -35.71
CA PRO A 1009 9.14 -15.86 -36.66
C PRO A 1009 10.15 -16.77 -35.96
N GLY A 1010 10.36 -17.96 -36.52
CA GLY A 1010 11.32 -18.94 -36.01
C GLY A 1010 10.75 -20.35 -35.83
N LEU A 1011 9.45 -20.52 -36.10
CA LEU A 1011 8.78 -21.81 -36.18
C LEU A 1011 8.03 -21.91 -37.52
N ALA A 1012 8.06 -23.08 -38.14
CA ALA A 1012 7.38 -23.34 -39.39
C ALA A 1012 6.80 -24.77 -39.36
N SER A 1013 5.82 -25.03 -40.21
CA SER A 1013 5.25 -26.36 -40.37
C SER A 1013 5.34 -26.86 -41.80
N VAL A 1014 5.47 -28.16 -41.96
CA VAL A 1014 5.32 -28.89 -43.22
C VAL A 1014 4.30 -29.99 -42.97
N SER A 1015 3.17 -29.93 -43.66
CA SER A 1015 2.19 -31.01 -43.65
C SER A 1015 2.29 -31.85 -44.90
N VAL A 1016 2.18 -33.16 -44.74
CA VAL A 1016 2.23 -34.15 -45.82
C VAL A 1016 0.94 -34.94 -45.79
N ALA A 1017 0.13 -34.82 -46.84
CA ALA A 1017 -1.15 -35.50 -46.93
C ALA A 1017 -0.98 -37.04 -46.86
N PRO A 1018 -1.99 -37.80 -46.41
CA PRO A 1018 -1.88 -39.26 -46.26
C PRO A 1018 -1.45 -39.96 -47.55
N PHE A 1019 -1.97 -39.50 -48.69
CA PHE A 1019 -1.65 -40.06 -50.00
C PHE A 1019 -0.28 -39.63 -50.56
N ALA A 1020 0.42 -38.73 -49.88
CA ALA A 1020 1.75 -38.25 -50.21
C ALA A 1020 2.83 -38.71 -49.21
N ALA A 1021 2.48 -39.56 -48.23
CA ALA A 1021 3.41 -39.98 -47.17
C ALA A 1021 4.73 -40.57 -47.69
N ASN A 1022 4.69 -41.32 -48.79
CA ASN A 1022 5.87 -41.91 -49.41
C ASN A 1022 6.75 -40.88 -50.16
N ALA A 1023 6.25 -39.66 -50.41
CA ALA A 1023 6.98 -38.67 -51.19
C ALA A 1023 8.27 -38.18 -50.49
N ILE A 1024 8.34 -38.26 -49.16
CA ILE A 1024 9.52 -37.83 -48.38
C ILE A 1024 10.59 -38.93 -48.24
N GLU A 1025 10.35 -40.12 -48.79
CA GLU A 1025 11.33 -41.22 -48.82
C GLU A 1025 12.39 -41.07 -49.92
N ASN A 1026 12.29 -40.03 -50.74
CA ASN A 1026 13.24 -39.73 -51.81
C ASN A 1026 14.64 -39.40 -51.25
N ASP A 1027 15.70 -40.12 -51.64
CA ASP A 1027 17.10 -39.88 -51.20
C ASP A 1027 17.94 -39.00 -52.17
N GLY A 1028 17.30 -38.33 -53.11
CA GLY A 1028 17.96 -37.69 -54.25
C GLY A 1028 18.71 -36.38 -53.95
N LEU A 1029 18.44 -35.71 -52.83
CA LEU A 1029 19.08 -34.44 -52.47
C LEU A 1029 19.72 -34.51 -51.08
N PRO A 1030 20.89 -33.87 -50.86
CA PRO A 1030 21.56 -33.86 -49.57
C PRO A 1030 20.76 -33.06 -48.54
N ARG A 1031 20.53 -33.64 -47.35
CA ARG A 1031 19.80 -33.01 -46.26
C ARG A 1031 20.27 -33.49 -44.88
N PHE A 1032 20.22 -32.61 -43.89
CA PHE A 1032 20.56 -32.94 -42.50
C PHE A 1032 19.56 -32.35 -41.51
N TYR A 1033 19.47 -31.01 -41.44
CA TYR A 1033 18.58 -30.32 -40.51
C TYR A 1033 17.10 -30.51 -40.91
N PHE A 1034 16.81 -30.32 -42.20
CA PHE A 1034 15.47 -30.44 -42.79
C PHE A 1034 15.08 -31.86 -43.20
N ASP A 1035 15.67 -32.92 -42.64
CA ASP A 1035 15.31 -34.30 -42.99
C ASP A 1035 14.00 -34.74 -42.32
N LEU A 1036 12.90 -34.75 -43.09
CA LEU A 1036 11.56 -35.05 -42.58
C LEU A 1036 11.41 -36.50 -42.13
N ARG A 1037 12.23 -37.43 -42.64
CA ARG A 1037 12.22 -38.83 -42.18
C ARG A 1037 12.73 -38.95 -40.75
N LYS A 1038 13.72 -38.14 -40.36
CA LYS A 1038 14.18 -38.06 -38.97
C LYS A 1038 13.07 -37.47 -38.09
N MET A 1039 12.39 -36.42 -38.57
CA MET A 1039 11.24 -35.83 -37.87
C MET A 1039 10.13 -36.87 -37.64
N ARG A 1040 9.78 -37.66 -38.66
CA ARG A 1040 8.83 -38.78 -38.58
C ARG A 1040 9.20 -39.79 -37.49
N LYS A 1041 10.48 -40.15 -37.38
CA LYS A 1041 10.95 -41.08 -36.33
C LYS A 1041 10.77 -40.52 -34.91
N SER A 1042 10.90 -39.21 -34.72
CA SER A 1042 10.75 -38.56 -33.40
C SER A 1042 9.29 -38.21 -33.06
N ALA A 1043 8.41 -38.06 -34.05
CA ALA A 1043 7.03 -37.63 -33.86
C ALA A 1043 6.22 -38.47 -32.83
N PRO A 1044 6.28 -39.82 -32.81
CA PRO A 1044 5.54 -40.63 -31.82
C PRO A 1044 5.93 -40.33 -30.36
N LEU A 1045 7.18 -39.90 -30.14
CA LEU A 1045 7.69 -39.54 -28.82
C LEU A 1045 7.20 -38.17 -28.35
N GLY A 1046 6.61 -37.35 -29.24
CA GLY A 1046 6.32 -35.95 -28.96
C GLY A 1046 7.58 -35.10 -28.94
N GLU A 1047 8.55 -35.43 -29.79
CA GLU A 1047 9.86 -34.79 -29.82
C GLU A 1047 10.26 -34.42 -31.24
N THR A 1048 11.24 -33.54 -31.35
CA THR A 1048 11.99 -33.29 -32.59
C THR A 1048 13.36 -33.97 -32.50
N PRO A 1049 13.99 -34.31 -33.64
CA PRO A 1049 15.35 -34.86 -33.65
C PRO A 1049 16.33 -33.92 -32.95
N TRP A 1050 16.20 -32.61 -33.22
CA TRP A 1050 17.06 -31.54 -32.70
C TRP A 1050 16.30 -30.71 -31.66
N THR A 1051 16.99 -29.81 -30.95
CA THR A 1051 16.36 -28.92 -29.98
C THR A 1051 15.35 -27.98 -30.68
N PRO A 1052 14.05 -28.01 -30.33
CA PRO A 1052 13.05 -27.12 -30.90
C PRO A 1052 13.05 -25.75 -30.18
N PRO A 1053 12.51 -24.69 -30.80
CA PRO A 1053 12.30 -23.41 -30.13
C PRO A 1053 11.12 -23.52 -29.14
N VAL A 1054 11.39 -24.02 -27.94
CA VAL A 1054 10.37 -24.37 -26.92
C VAL A 1054 9.38 -23.23 -26.67
N SER A 1055 9.85 -22.00 -26.48
CA SER A 1055 8.97 -20.84 -26.24
C SER A 1055 8.03 -20.56 -27.41
N LEU A 1056 8.45 -20.80 -28.65
CA LEU A 1056 7.58 -20.65 -29.83
C LEU A 1056 6.55 -21.78 -29.92
N VAL A 1057 6.86 -22.98 -29.44
CA VAL A 1057 5.89 -24.08 -29.36
C VAL A 1057 4.80 -23.77 -28.33
N LEU A 1058 5.17 -23.21 -27.17
CA LEU A 1058 4.19 -22.74 -26.17
C LEU A 1058 3.33 -21.58 -26.70
N ALA A 1059 3.95 -20.65 -27.43
CA ALA A 1059 3.23 -19.57 -28.09
C ALA A 1059 2.26 -20.09 -29.16
N LEU A 1060 2.66 -21.12 -29.90
CA LEU A 1060 1.82 -21.78 -30.90
C LEU A 1060 0.64 -22.51 -30.24
N GLU A 1061 0.85 -23.17 -29.10
CA GLU A 1061 -0.25 -23.77 -28.32
C GLU A 1061 -1.32 -22.72 -27.98
N GLU A 1062 -0.89 -21.55 -27.48
CA GLU A 1062 -1.80 -20.46 -27.15
C GLU A 1062 -2.51 -19.89 -28.40
N ALA A 1063 -1.78 -19.72 -29.51
CA ALA A 1063 -2.37 -19.26 -30.76
C ALA A 1063 -3.44 -20.21 -31.30
N LEU A 1064 -3.19 -21.51 -31.23
CA LEU A 1064 -4.13 -22.55 -31.66
C LEU A 1064 -5.34 -22.62 -30.71
N ALA A 1065 -5.14 -22.45 -29.40
CA ALA A 1065 -6.23 -22.32 -28.45
C ALA A 1065 -7.12 -21.10 -28.77
N MET A 1066 -6.53 -19.94 -29.07
CA MET A 1066 -7.29 -18.75 -29.48
C MET A 1066 -8.12 -19.00 -30.77
N ILE A 1067 -7.53 -19.67 -31.76
CA ILE A 1067 -8.24 -20.04 -33.00
C ILE A 1067 -9.39 -21.01 -32.70
N ALA A 1068 -9.17 -22.00 -31.82
CA ALA A 1068 -10.20 -22.96 -31.42
C ALA A 1068 -11.34 -22.30 -30.63
N GLU A 1069 -11.04 -21.36 -29.74
CA GLU A 1069 -12.02 -20.58 -28.97
C GLU A 1069 -12.91 -19.71 -29.87
N GLU A 1070 -12.33 -19.06 -30.89
CA GLU A 1070 -13.09 -18.28 -31.88
C GLU A 1070 -13.89 -19.20 -32.82
N GLY A 1071 -13.34 -20.37 -33.13
CA GLY A 1071 -13.84 -21.31 -34.14
C GLY A 1071 -13.28 -20.97 -35.52
N LEU A 1072 -12.79 -21.99 -36.24
CA LEU A 1072 -12.05 -21.80 -37.49
C LEU A 1072 -12.86 -21.06 -38.57
N ASP A 1073 -14.16 -21.34 -38.70
CA ASP A 1073 -15.03 -20.64 -39.65
C ASP A 1073 -15.20 -19.15 -39.30
N ASN A 1074 -15.29 -18.82 -38.01
CA ASN A 1074 -15.36 -17.43 -37.56
C ASN A 1074 -14.04 -16.70 -37.78
N VAL A 1075 -12.90 -17.37 -37.59
CA VAL A 1075 -11.57 -16.82 -37.91
C VAL A 1075 -11.49 -16.45 -39.40
N HIS A 1076 -11.91 -17.36 -40.29
CA HIS A 1076 -11.97 -17.09 -41.73
C HIS A 1076 -12.92 -15.92 -42.06
N LEU A 1077 -14.10 -15.90 -41.44
CA LEU A 1077 -15.08 -14.83 -41.63
C LEU A 1077 -14.55 -13.47 -41.15
N ARG A 1078 -13.87 -13.43 -40.00
CA ARG A 1078 -13.24 -12.22 -39.45
C ARG A 1078 -12.22 -11.66 -40.42
N HIS A 1079 -11.32 -12.47 -40.96
CA HIS A 1079 -10.34 -12.02 -41.94
C HIS A 1079 -10.98 -11.55 -43.25
N LYS A 1080 -12.04 -12.23 -43.72
CA LYS A 1080 -12.83 -11.77 -44.87
C LYS A 1080 -13.44 -10.39 -44.63
N ARG A 1081 -14.04 -10.16 -43.46
CA ARG A 1081 -14.63 -8.87 -43.06
C ARG A 1081 -13.60 -7.76 -42.96
N LEU A 1082 -12.46 -8.02 -42.31
CA LEU A 1082 -11.33 -7.08 -42.22
C LEU A 1082 -10.86 -6.65 -43.62
N ALA A 1083 -10.62 -7.63 -44.49
CA ALA A 1083 -10.16 -7.38 -45.84
C ALA A 1083 -11.18 -6.58 -46.66
N HIS A 1084 -12.47 -6.95 -46.59
CA HIS A 1084 -13.53 -6.26 -47.31
C HIS A 1084 -13.66 -4.79 -46.84
N SER A 1085 -13.61 -4.57 -45.54
CA SER A 1085 -13.73 -3.25 -44.92
C SER A 1085 -12.55 -2.33 -45.25
N ILE A 1086 -11.32 -2.86 -45.18
CA ILE A 1086 -10.12 -2.09 -45.56
C ILE A 1086 -10.15 -1.71 -47.04
N ARG A 1087 -10.56 -2.63 -47.93
CA ARG A 1087 -10.64 -2.35 -49.36
C ARG A 1087 -11.69 -1.29 -49.67
N ALA A 1088 -12.91 -1.44 -49.13
CA ALA A 1088 -13.99 -0.48 -49.33
C ALA A 1088 -13.61 0.91 -48.81
N GLY A 1089 -13.05 1.00 -47.60
CA GLY A 1089 -12.58 2.26 -47.05
C GLY A 1089 -11.46 2.89 -47.88
N ALA A 1090 -10.47 2.12 -48.31
CA ALA A 1090 -9.40 2.62 -49.16
C ALA A 1090 -9.90 3.08 -50.54
N GLN A 1091 -10.82 2.33 -51.17
CA GLN A 1091 -11.40 2.70 -52.47
C GLN A 1091 -12.23 3.99 -52.39
N ALA A 1092 -13.00 4.18 -51.31
CA ALA A 1092 -13.72 5.43 -51.05
C ALA A 1092 -12.77 6.64 -50.91
N LEU A 1093 -11.52 6.41 -50.50
CA LEU A 1093 -10.47 7.42 -50.43
C LEU A 1093 -9.67 7.60 -51.72
N GLY A 1094 -10.09 6.98 -52.83
CA GLY A 1094 -9.46 7.12 -54.15
C GLY A 1094 -8.29 6.17 -54.40
N PHE A 1095 -7.98 5.23 -53.49
CA PHE A 1095 -6.96 4.21 -53.74
C PHE A 1095 -7.48 3.13 -54.69
N LYS A 1096 -6.61 2.57 -55.55
CA LYS A 1096 -6.96 1.46 -56.45
C LYS A 1096 -6.31 0.16 -55.98
N LEU A 1097 -7.05 -0.95 -56.04
CA LEU A 1097 -6.49 -2.27 -55.73
C LEU A 1097 -5.45 -2.66 -56.78
N PHE A 1098 -4.28 -3.14 -56.33
CA PHE A 1098 -3.26 -3.69 -57.23
C PHE A 1098 -3.61 -5.11 -57.68
N ALA A 1099 -4.03 -5.96 -56.74
CA ALA A 1099 -4.37 -7.34 -57.03
C ALA A 1099 -5.79 -7.45 -57.61
N ALA A 1100 -5.92 -8.11 -58.76
CA ALA A 1100 -7.22 -8.41 -59.36
C ALA A 1100 -7.98 -9.48 -58.56
N ASN A 1101 -7.24 -10.41 -57.95
CA ASN A 1101 -7.78 -11.48 -57.13
C ASN A 1101 -7.21 -11.32 -55.71
N PRO A 1102 -7.73 -10.39 -54.91
CA PRO A 1102 -7.06 -9.97 -53.68
C PRO A 1102 -7.26 -10.96 -52.52
N SER A 1103 -6.16 -11.36 -51.87
CA SER A 1103 -6.14 -12.22 -50.68
C SER A 1103 -6.74 -11.54 -49.45
N HIS A 1104 -7.48 -12.27 -48.62
CA HIS A 1104 -7.98 -11.79 -47.32
C HIS A 1104 -6.88 -11.55 -46.28
N ALA A 1105 -5.62 -11.89 -46.57
CA ALA A 1105 -4.51 -11.64 -45.66
C ALA A 1105 -3.97 -10.20 -45.75
N LEU A 1106 -3.96 -9.61 -46.94
CA LEU A 1106 -3.43 -8.26 -47.12
C LEU A 1106 -4.12 -7.51 -48.24
N THR A 1107 -3.87 -6.23 -48.36
CA THR A 1107 -4.38 -5.40 -49.45
C THR A 1107 -3.27 -4.54 -50.00
N ALA A 1108 -2.97 -4.73 -51.28
CA ALA A 1108 -2.00 -3.97 -52.05
C ALA A 1108 -2.72 -2.85 -52.80
N LEU A 1109 -2.23 -1.62 -52.66
CA LEU A 1109 -2.90 -0.41 -53.12
C LEU A 1109 -1.96 0.47 -53.95
N TYR A 1110 -2.51 1.01 -55.04
CA TYR A 1110 -2.01 2.22 -55.67
C TYR A 1110 -2.58 3.44 -54.94
N PRO A 1111 -1.75 4.43 -54.60
CA PRO A 1111 -2.22 5.73 -54.12
C PRO A 1111 -3.01 6.48 -55.21
N PRO A 1112 -3.80 7.50 -54.83
CA PRO A 1112 -4.41 8.43 -55.78
C PRO A 1112 -3.39 9.08 -56.72
N GLU A 1113 -3.84 9.54 -57.88
CA GLU A 1113 -2.98 10.17 -58.89
C GLU A 1113 -2.24 11.39 -58.31
N GLY A 1114 -0.93 11.48 -58.58
CA GLY A 1114 -0.07 12.54 -58.05
C GLY A 1114 0.53 12.27 -56.66
N ILE A 1115 0.17 11.17 -55.99
CA ILE A 1115 0.73 10.79 -54.68
C ILE A 1115 1.68 9.59 -54.82
N GLU A 1116 2.89 9.72 -54.28
CA GLU A 1116 3.86 8.62 -54.20
C GLU A 1116 3.54 7.65 -53.05
N ALA A 1117 3.58 6.34 -53.30
CA ALA A 1117 3.26 5.35 -52.25
C ALA A 1117 4.26 5.42 -51.08
N SER A 1118 5.51 5.79 -51.37
CA SER A 1118 6.55 5.99 -50.35
C SER A 1118 6.22 7.14 -49.39
N ALA A 1119 5.56 8.20 -49.88
CA ALA A 1119 5.12 9.33 -49.06
C ALA A 1119 3.99 8.91 -48.11
N VAL A 1120 3.03 8.11 -48.58
CA VAL A 1120 1.95 7.53 -47.77
C VAL A 1120 2.53 6.64 -46.66
N VAL A 1121 3.42 5.69 -47.00
CA VAL A 1121 4.08 4.80 -46.03
C VAL A 1121 4.85 5.60 -44.98
N LYS A 1122 5.61 6.62 -45.41
CA LYS A 1122 6.38 7.47 -44.51
C LYS A 1122 5.47 8.24 -43.56
N ARG A 1123 4.37 8.83 -44.07
CA ARG A 1123 3.45 9.63 -43.24
C ARG A 1123 2.68 8.76 -42.25
N LEU A 1124 2.19 7.60 -42.67
CA LEU A 1124 1.55 6.64 -41.75
C LEU A 1124 2.46 6.29 -40.58
N ARG A 1125 3.75 6.07 -40.84
CA ARG A 1125 4.73 5.77 -39.79
C ARG A 1125 5.05 6.98 -38.92
N ASP A 1126 5.43 8.09 -39.55
CA ASP A 1126 6.01 9.25 -38.86
C ASP A 1126 4.95 10.10 -38.13
N VAL A 1127 3.70 10.11 -38.63
CA VAL A 1127 2.58 10.89 -38.08
C VAL A 1127 1.62 10.01 -37.27
N HIS A 1128 1.26 8.83 -37.78
CA HIS A 1128 0.23 7.99 -37.18
C HIS A 1128 0.78 6.81 -36.37
N GLY A 1129 2.10 6.60 -36.35
CA GLY A 1129 2.71 5.43 -35.70
C GLY A 1129 2.29 4.10 -36.32
N ILE A 1130 1.74 4.10 -37.54
CA ILE A 1130 1.26 2.92 -38.25
C ILE A 1130 2.32 2.47 -39.24
N VAL A 1131 2.75 1.21 -39.13
CA VAL A 1131 3.76 0.64 -40.02
C VAL A 1131 3.09 -0.26 -41.05
N VAL A 1132 3.19 0.13 -42.32
CA VAL A 1132 2.79 -0.66 -43.49
C VAL A 1132 4.01 -0.98 -44.35
N ALA A 1133 3.90 -1.93 -45.28
CA ALA A 1133 5.00 -2.30 -46.16
C ALA A 1133 4.88 -1.64 -47.54
N GLY A 1134 5.97 -1.08 -48.07
CA GLY A 1134 6.02 -0.64 -49.48
C GLY A 1134 6.00 -1.82 -50.46
N GLY A 1135 5.88 -1.53 -51.76
CA GLY A 1135 6.08 -2.50 -52.84
C GLY A 1135 7.50 -3.08 -52.89
N GLN A 1136 7.65 -4.23 -53.56
CA GLN A 1136 8.93 -4.93 -53.71
C GLN A 1136 9.44 -4.84 -55.15
N ASP A 1137 10.77 -4.86 -55.29
CA ASP A 1137 11.44 -4.83 -56.60
C ASP A 1137 10.94 -3.70 -57.52
N HIS A 1138 10.53 -4.00 -58.75
CA HIS A 1138 9.98 -3.06 -59.73
C HIS A 1138 8.68 -2.35 -59.29
N LEU A 1139 8.07 -2.78 -58.18
CA LEU A 1139 6.92 -2.12 -57.53
C LEU A 1139 7.28 -1.19 -56.37
N LYS A 1140 8.57 -1.08 -55.99
CA LYS A 1140 9.02 -0.11 -54.97
C LYS A 1140 8.60 1.31 -55.37
N GLY A 1141 8.03 2.05 -54.41
CA GLY A 1141 7.51 3.41 -54.63
C GLY A 1141 6.15 3.49 -55.32
N LYS A 1142 5.73 2.46 -56.07
CA LYS A 1142 4.48 2.46 -56.84
C LYS A 1142 3.26 2.02 -56.04
N ILE A 1143 3.42 1.01 -55.18
CA ILE A 1143 2.35 0.50 -54.31
C ILE A 1143 2.80 0.46 -52.86
N PHE A 1144 1.83 0.31 -51.97
CA PHE A 1144 2.04 -0.12 -50.59
C PHE A 1144 1.04 -1.22 -50.22
N ARG A 1145 1.32 -1.92 -49.13
CA ARG A 1145 0.63 -3.14 -48.71
C ARG A 1145 0.26 -3.03 -47.24
N ILE A 1146 -1.04 -3.11 -46.98
CA ILE A 1146 -1.63 -3.17 -45.66
C ILE A 1146 -1.83 -4.64 -45.32
N GLY A 1147 -1.05 -5.15 -44.37
CA GLY A 1147 -1.29 -6.46 -43.78
C GLY A 1147 -2.36 -6.36 -42.71
N HIS A 1148 -3.45 -7.11 -42.87
CA HIS A 1148 -4.53 -7.24 -41.88
C HIS A 1148 -4.61 -8.69 -41.39
N MET A 1149 -3.42 -9.29 -41.29
CA MET A 1149 -3.17 -10.63 -40.78
C MET A 1149 -2.90 -10.55 -39.28
N GLY A 1150 -3.64 -11.31 -38.49
CA GLY A 1150 -3.50 -11.37 -37.04
C GLY A 1150 -4.72 -10.90 -36.28
N CYS A 1151 -4.52 -10.44 -35.04
CA CYS A 1151 -5.60 -10.10 -34.12
C CYS A 1151 -5.99 -8.63 -34.29
N TYR A 1152 -6.74 -8.36 -35.35
CA TYR A 1152 -7.34 -7.05 -35.61
C TYR A 1152 -8.85 -7.10 -35.48
N ASP A 1153 -9.43 -5.97 -35.10
CA ASP A 1153 -10.87 -5.75 -35.08
C ASP A 1153 -11.31 -4.58 -35.97
N LEU A 1154 -12.60 -4.24 -35.94
CA LEU A 1154 -13.16 -3.14 -36.72
C LEU A 1154 -12.60 -1.76 -36.28
N GLY A 1155 -12.24 -1.59 -35.01
CA GLY A 1155 -11.62 -0.36 -34.53
C GLY A 1155 -10.23 -0.14 -35.12
N ASP A 1156 -9.47 -1.22 -35.32
CA ASP A 1156 -8.20 -1.18 -36.04
C ASP A 1156 -8.38 -0.77 -37.51
N VAL A 1157 -9.43 -1.29 -38.17
CA VAL A 1157 -9.79 -0.86 -39.53
C VAL A 1157 -10.07 0.64 -39.57
N PHE A 1158 -10.87 1.17 -38.65
CA PHE A 1158 -11.16 2.61 -38.61
C PHE A 1158 -9.93 3.46 -38.34
N THR A 1159 -9.03 2.97 -37.48
CA THR A 1159 -7.75 3.64 -37.22
C THR A 1159 -6.91 3.73 -38.50
N MET A 1160 -6.78 2.61 -39.22
CA MET A 1160 -6.04 2.55 -40.48
C MET A 1160 -6.67 3.43 -41.57
N ILE A 1161 -7.99 3.36 -41.75
CA ILE A 1161 -8.68 4.11 -42.80
C ILE A 1161 -8.72 5.62 -42.47
N GLY A 1162 -8.96 6.00 -41.22
CA GLY A 1162 -8.87 7.40 -40.80
C GLY A 1162 -7.46 7.99 -40.99
N ALA A 1163 -6.42 7.19 -40.71
CA ALA A 1163 -5.05 7.59 -40.97
C ALA A 1163 -4.75 7.74 -42.48
N LEU A 1164 -5.29 6.86 -43.32
CA LEU A 1164 -5.20 7.01 -44.78
C LEU A 1164 -5.92 8.27 -45.27
N GLU A 1165 -7.11 8.55 -44.75
CA GLU A 1165 -7.93 9.73 -45.09
C GLU A 1165 -7.17 11.02 -44.79
N GLU A 1166 -6.59 11.12 -43.59
CA GLU A 1166 -5.71 12.25 -43.23
C GLU A 1166 -4.48 12.31 -44.14
N CYS A 1167 -3.83 11.16 -44.39
CA CYS A 1167 -2.59 11.12 -45.16
C CYS A 1167 -2.78 11.65 -46.58
N VAL A 1168 -3.84 11.20 -47.28
CA VAL A 1168 -4.11 11.68 -48.65
C VAL A 1168 -4.55 13.14 -48.64
N GLY A 1169 -5.34 13.56 -47.65
CA GLY A 1169 -5.73 14.96 -47.50
C GLY A 1169 -4.53 15.89 -47.35
N ALA A 1170 -3.56 15.51 -46.50
CA ALA A 1170 -2.33 16.26 -46.30
C ALA A 1170 -1.36 16.21 -47.49
N LEU A 1171 -1.47 15.19 -48.35
CA LEU A 1171 -0.70 15.04 -49.58
C LEU A 1171 -1.40 15.65 -50.81
N GLY A 1172 -2.45 16.45 -50.60
CA GLY A 1172 -3.11 17.23 -51.67
C GLY A 1172 -4.29 16.52 -52.35
N HIS A 1173 -4.76 15.40 -51.82
CA HIS A 1173 -5.96 14.70 -52.31
C HIS A 1173 -7.05 14.66 -51.22
N PRO A 1174 -7.94 15.67 -51.17
CA PRO A 1174 -8.98 15.74 -50.16
C PRO A 1174 -10.04 14.66 -50.44
N ALA A 1175 -10.02 13.59 -49.64
CA ALA A 1175 -11.02 12.53 -49.65
C ALA A 1175 -11.69 12.44 -48.27
N LYS A 1176 -12.96 12.02 -48.22
CA LYS A 1176 -13.74 11.83 -46.99
C LYS A 1176 -14.66 10.61 -47.10
N GLY A 1177 -15.04 10.05 -45.95
CA GLY A 1177 -16.04 8.98 -45.89
C GLY A 1177 -15.46 7.57 -46.01
N GLY A 1178 -14.13 7.42 -45.90
CA GLY A 1178 -13.49 6.10 -45.93
C GLY A 1178 -13.98 5.22 -44.77
N THR A 1179 -14.08 5.78 -43.57
CA THR A 1179 -14.51 5.04 -42.37
C THR A 1179 -15.96 4.57 -42.47
N GLU A 1180 -16.84 5.39 -43.06
CA GLU A 1180 -18.25 5.04 -43.29
C GLU A 1180 -18.37 3.89 -44.29
N ALA A 1181 -17.65 3.96 -45.42
CA ALA A 1181 -17.58 2.87 -46.39
C ALA A 1181 -17.02 1.57 -45.77
N ALA A 1182 -15.99 1.67 -44.94
CA ALA A 1182 -15.43 0.52 -44.23
C ALA A 1182 -16.45 -0.10 -43.24
N HIS A 1183 -17.21 0.72 -42.51
CA HIS A 1183 -18.24 0.25 -41.60
C HIS A 1183 -19.39 -0.46 -42.33
N HIS A 1184 -19.88 0.11 -43.42
CA HIS A 1184 -20.93 -0.53 -44.23
C HIS A 1184 -20.46 -1.86 -44.81
N ALA A 1185 -19.23 -1.91 -45.34
CA ALA A 1185 -18.62 -3.12 -45.82
C ALA A 1185 -18.51 -4.19 -44.72
N TRP A 1186 -18.09 -3.81 -43.50
CA TRP A 1186 -18.03 -4.72 -42.36
C TRP A 1186 -19.39 -5.33 -42.03
N ALA A 1187 -20.45 -4.51 -42.01
CA ALA A 1187 -21.80 -4.95 -41.68
C ALA A 1187 -22.41 -5.86 -42.77
N SER A 1188 -22.04 -5.66 -44.03
CA SER A 1188 -22.54 -6.44 -45.17
C SER A 1188 -21.82 -7.78 -45.40
N ALA A 1189 -20.61 -7.93 -44.86
CA ALA A 1189 -19.74 -9.10 -45.06
C ALA A 1189 -19.93 -10.15 -43.96
#